data_AF-A0A8B9N432-F1
#
_entry.id   AF-A0A8B9N432-F1
#
_cell.length_a   1.000
_cell.length_b   1.000
_cell.length_c   1.000
_cell.angle_alpha   90.00
_cell.angle_beta   90.00
_cell.angle_gamma   90.00
#
_symmetry.space_group_name_H-M   'P 1'
#
loop_
_entity.id
_entity.type
_entity.pdbx_description
1 polymer ?
#
loop_
_entity_poly.entity_id
_entity_poly.type
_entity_poly.pdbx_seq_one_letter_code
_entity_poly.pdbx_strand_id
1 'polypeptide(L)'
;ERQCDKCKTTCFLSALACYDCPQCLVCLYHMDDLCKCPRSKQYLRYRYTLDELPAMLHKLKVRAESFDTWANKVRIALEVEDGRKRTLEELRALESEARERKFPENELLHRLKGCLSQAERCVSEALGLISSQETGVPAPSLTVEELRAFLEQMNQLPCVMHQIGEVQALLERVEAFQAEAQAALESAPPGPAVLRGLLERGARLGVEVPESRRLERQLAQAAWLEEVTATLRSPRARVPLPVMRGLIRAGRTVAPSPAVDVAMAELQELLTIAQRWEEKAQMCLEARQKHPPATLAAIIKEAENIPALLPNIQALKEALAKARAWIADVEEIQNGDHYPCLDDLEGLVAVGRDLPVRLEELRQLEVQVGTAHSWRDKASRTFLKKNSCYTLLEVLCPCADAGSDSSKRLKWRQEPGLYKLDAESLGLSAQDLRDPGAVIVAFKEGEQKEKEGMLRLRHANSQKAAPPLPGPGPPSCVCGQPASPGMLQCQLCRDWFHGACVAWPRLGSQKPSPAWWEWDAKFLCPLCQRSRRPRLETILALLVALQKLPVRLPEGEALQCLTERAITWQDRARQLLASPDVAGPLERLAALRHRLHGDGAGALREASRNELCPALPPNTVSSHLQVSVENGDLEALSAVLPRLQGPVLELAEGARRPLEELMMEGDLLEVTLDEAQSIWRLLQAARPPPLPLFRLLLEVRGNP
;
A
#
# COMPACT_ATOMS: atom_id res chain seq x y z
N GLU A 1 -41.50 121.25 6.33
CA GLU A 1 -42.86 121.22 5.74
C GLU A 1 -43.94 120.56 6.62
N ARG A 2 -43.68 119.44 7.31
CA ARG A 2 -44.72 118.73 8.13
C ARG A 2 -44.51 118.84 9.63
N GLN A 3 -43.64 119.75 10.07
CA GLN A 3 -43.34 119.93 11.47
C GLN A 3 -44.21 121.06 12.03
N CYS A 4 -44.73 120.86 13.24
CA CYS A 4 -45.42 121.91 13.97
C CYS A 4 -44.49 123.10 14.16
N ASP A 5 -44.94 124.31 13.85
CA ASP A 5 -44.07 125.47 13.84
C ASP A 5 -43.60 125.86 15.25
N LYS A 6 -44.36 125.48 16.29
CA LYS A 6 -44.00 125.74 17.69
C LYS A 6 -43.16 124.63 18.33
N CYS A 7 -43.66 123.38 18.35
CA CYS A 7 -42.96 122.27 19.03
C CYS A 7 -42.05 121.43 18.13
N LYS A 8 -42.01 121.73 16.82
CA LYS A 8 -41.20 121.04 15.80
C LYS A 8 -41.47 119.52 15.65
N THR A 9 -42.49 118.97 16.31
CA THR A 9 -42.92 117.57 16.13
C THR A 9 -43.41 117.32 14.70
N THR A 10 -43.00 116.22 14.09
CA THR A 10 -43.49 115.79 12.76
C THR A 10 -44.94 115.35 12.85
N CYS A 11 -45.84 116.11 12.24
CA CYS A 11 -47.28 115.83 12.23
C CYS A 11 -47.61 114.78 11.15
N PHE A 12 -47.81 113.52 11.57
CA PHE A 12 -48.13 112.41 10.66
C PHE A 12 -49.63 112.16 10.50
N LEU A 13 -50.38 112.10 11.61
CA LEU A 13 -51.81 111.76 11.59
C LEU A 13 -52.68 112.97 11.21
N SER A 14 -52.40 114.13 11.79
CA SER A 14 -53.13 115.36 11.51
C SER A 14 -52.36 116.62 11.93
N ALA A 15 -52.70 117.76 11.30
CA ALA A 15 -52.14 119.07 11.54
C ALA A 15 -53.12 120.17 11.12
N LEU A 16 -53.01 121.36 11.73
CA LEU A 16 -53.81 122.53 11.38
C LEU A 16 -52.99 123.46 10.49
N ALA A 17 -53.58 123.92 9.39
CA ALA A 17 -52.99 124.84 8.42
C ALA A 17 -53.94 126.01 8.14
N CYS A 18 -53.42 127.12 7.61
CA CYS A 18 -54.22 128.30 7.25
C CYS A 18 -54.07 128.61 5.76
N TYR A 19 -55.15 129.01 5.09
CA TYR A 19 -55.10 129.39 3.67
C TYR A 19 -54.32 130.68 3.43
N ASP A 20 -54.43 131.66 4.34
CA ASP A 20 -53.81 132.97 4.19
C ASP A 20 -52.34 132.99 4.69
N CYS A 21 -51.88 131.91 5.34
CA CYS A 21 -50.52 131.76 5.85
C CYS A 21 -49.96 130.36 5.49
N PRO A 22 -49.64 130.09 4.22
CA PRO A 22 -49.30 128.75 3.73
C PRO A 22 -48.00 128.17 4.30
N GLN A 23 -47.12 129.01 4.86
CA GLN A 23 -45.86 128.61 5.48
C GLN A 23 -46.04 128.09 6.92
N CYS A 24 -47.19 128.36 7.56
CA CYS A 24 -47.43 128.04 8.96
C CYS A 24 -48.28 126.77 9.09
N LEU A 25 -47.79 125.81 9.88
CA LEU A 25 -48.46 124.54 10.18
C LEU A 25 -48.24 124.22 11.66
N VAL A 26 -49.28 123.87 12.40
CA VAL A 26 -49.15 123.47 13.81
C VAL A 26 -49.80 122.11 14.06
N CYS A 27 -49.30 121.37 15.06
CA CYS A 27 -49.99 120.17 15.53
C CYS A 27 -51.26 120.59 16.29
N LEU A 28 -52.21 119.66 16.45
CA LEU A 28 -53.50 119.98 17.09
C LEU A 28 -53.37 120.47 18.53
N TYR A 29 -52.29 120.13 19.23
CA TYR A 29 -52.04 120.64 20.58
C TYR A 29 -51.64 122.12 20.62
N HIS A 30 -51.14 122.68 19.52
CA HIS A 30 -50.75 124.09 19.42
C HIS A 30 -51.68 124.86 18.48
N MET A 31 -52.96 124.49 18.42
CA MET A 31 -53.93 125.05 17.48
C MET A 31 -54.07 126.58 17.58
N ASP A 32 -53.91 127.15 18.78
CA ASP A 32 -54.03 128.60 19.01
C ASP A 32 -52.79 129.38 18.57
N ASP A 33 -51.68 128.70 18.27
CA ASP A 33 -50.40 129.31 17.91
C ASP A 33 -50.15 129.35 16.38
N LEU A 34 -51.16 129.03 15.56
CA LEU A 34 -51.00 128.93 14.10
C LEU A 34 -50.79 130.30 13.41
N CYS A 35 -51.75 131.22 13.58
CA CYS A 35 -51.72 132.59 13.05
C CYS A 35 -52.87 133.42 13.66
N LYS A 36 -52.85 134.75 13.49
CA LYS A 36 -53.93 135.65 13.96
C LYS A 36 -55.15 135.73 13.03
N CYS A 37 -55.18 134.97 11.93
CA CYS A 37 -56.32 134.96 11.01
C CYS A 37 -57.56 134.32 11.67
N PRO A 38 -58.78 134.72 11.27
CA PRO A 38 -60.01 134.13 11.81
C PRO A 38 -60.06 132.61 11.54
N ARG A 39 -60.62 131.84 12.49
CA ARG A 39 -60.67 130.37 12.43
C ARG A 39 -61.37 129.82 11.18
N SER A 40 -62.24 130.62 10.54
CA SER A 40 -62.88 130.26 9.26
C SER A 40 -61.91 130.09 8.09
N LYS A 41 -60.68 130.60 8.20
CA LYS A 41 -59.60 130.47 7.20
C LYS A 41 -58.62 129.34 7.50
N GLN A 42 -58.82 128.62 8.61
CA GLN A 42 -58.00 127.49 9.02
C GLN A 42 -58.67 126.17 8.57
N TYR A 43 -57.87 125.19 8.18
CA TYR A 43 -58.35 123.87 7.79
C TYR A 43 -57.48 122.76 8.40
N LEU A 44 -58.13 121.63 8.69
CA LEU A 44 -57.49 120.46 9.25
C LEU A 44 -56.98 119.57 8.13
N ARG A 45 -55.66 119.30 8.13
CA ARG A 45 -55.06 118.25 7.31
C ARG A 45 -55.00 116.99 8.14
N TYR A 46 -55.60 115.91 7.67
CA TYR A 46 -55.50 114.60 8.32
C TYR A 46 -55.14 113.54 7.27
N ARG A 47 -54.41 112.51 7.70
CA ARG A 47 -53.92 111.44 6.81
C ARG A 47 -54.93 110.33 6.62
N TYR A 48 -55.69 110.01 7.67
CA TYR A 48 -56.70 108.98 7.65
C TYR A 48 -58.02 109.56 8.15
N THR A 49 -59.13 109.20 7.52
CA THR A 49 -60.46 109.53 8.03
C THR A 49 -60.74 108.69 9.28
N LEU A 50 -61.67 109.14 10.13
CA LEU A 50 -62.12 108.31 11.26
C LEU A 50 -62.78 107.01 10.76
N ASP A 51 -63.33 106.99 9.54
CA ASP A 51 -63.94 105.80 8.91
C ASP A 51 -62.92 104.74 8.46
N GLU A 52 -61.65 105.12 8.25
CA GLU A 52 -60.58 104.18 7.87
C GLU A 52 -59.99 103.40 9.07
N LEU A 53 -60.10 103.95 10.28
CA LEU A 53 -59.54 103.35 11.50
C LEU A 53 -60.19 101.99 11.87
N PRO A 54 -61.54 101.83 11.85
CA PRO A 54 -62.18 100.55 12.09
C PRO A 54 -61.72 99.46 11.12
N ALA A 55 -61.52 99.79 9.84
CA ALA A 55 -61.09 98.82 8.83
C ALA A 55 -59.65 98.35 9.06
N MET A 56 -58.74 99.24 9.45
CA MET A 56 -57.36 98.87 9.82
C MET A 56 -57.31 98.00 11.08
N LEU A 57 -58.08 98.37 12.11
CA LEU A 57 -58.12 97.65 13.38
C LEU A 57 -58.78 96.27 13.22
N HIS A 58 -59.85 96.17 12.41
CA HIS A 58 -60.50 94.90 12.08
C HIS A 58 -59.55 93.92 11.38
N LYS A 59 -58.73 94.38 10.42
CA LYS A 59 -57.73 93.53 9.75
C LYS A 59 -56.69 92.95 10.71
N LEU A 60 -56.23 93.74 11.69
CA LEU A 60 -55.32 93.27 12.74
C LEU A 60 -56.04 92.31 13.71
N LYS A 61 -57.26 92.65 14.12
CA LYS A 61 -58.09 91.86 15.03
C LYS A 61 -58.38 90.46 14.47
N VAL A 62 -58.83 90.35 13.22
CA VAL A 62 -59.08 89.05 12.56
C VAL A 62 -57.84 88.17 12.55
N ARG A 63 -56.66 88.75 12.28
CA ARG A 63 -55.39 87.99 12.27
C ARG A 63 -54.97 87.54 13.68
N ALA A 64 -55.13 88.39 14.69
CA ALA A 64 -54.80 88.05 16.07
C ALA A 64 -55.76 86.97 16.64
N GLU A 65 -57.07 87.16 16.51
CA GLU A 65 -58.08 86.20 16.97
C GLU A 65 -57.97 84.85 16.23
N SER A 66 -57.59 84.88 14.94
CA SER A 66 -57.33 83.67 14.16
C SER A 66 -56.17 82.84 14.72
N PHE A 67 -55.15 83.48 15.29
CA PHE A 67 -54.05 82.77 15.94
C PHE A 67 -54.45 82.26 17.33
N ASP A 68 -55.16 83.06 18.13
CA ASP A 68 -55.61 82.67 19.47
C ASP A 68 -56.58 81.48 19.41
N THR A 69 -57.49 81.48 18.43
CA THR A 69 -58.41 80.37 18.19
C THR A 69 -57.68 79.10 17.77
N TRP A 70 -56.69 79.20 16.89
CA TRP A 70 -55.84 78.07 16.50
C TRP A 70 -55.00 77.55 17.68
N ALA A 71 -54.35 78.43 18.43
CA ALA A 71 -53.52 78.07 19.58
C ALA A 71 -54.33 77.34 20.66
N ASN A 72 -55.57 77.79 20.91
CA ASN A 72 -56.49 77.10 21.81
C ASN A 72 -56.89 75.72 21.28
N LYS A 73 -57.19 75.57 19.98
CA LYS A 73 -57.48 74.25 19.38
C LYS A 73 -56.31 73.29 19.52
N VAL A 74 -55.08 73.74 19.27
CA VAL A 74 -53.86 72.92 19.42
C VAL A 74 -53.62 72.52 20.87
N ARG A 75 -53.80 73.45 21.81
CA ARG A 75 -53.65 73.15 23.25
C ARG A 75 -54.66 72.09 23.72
N ILE A 76 -55.94 72.27 23.41
CA ILE A 76 -57.00 71.29 23.72
C ILE A 76 -56.67 69.92 23.11
N ALA A 77 -56.18 69.90 21.86
CA ALA A 77 -55.85 68.68 21.16
C ALA A 77 -54.61 67.94 21.73
N LEU A 78 -53.57 68.66 22.17
CA LEU A 78 -52.34 68.06 22.69
C LEU A 78 -52.43 67.68 24.17
N GLU A 79 -53.16 68.45 24.98
CA GLU A 79 -53.29 68.23 26.42
C GLU A 79 -54.51 67.36 26.77
N VAL A 80 -55.33 67.02 25.77
CA VAL A 80 -56.54 66.21 25.93
C VAL A 80 -57.46 66.80 27.02
N GLU A 81 -57.56 68.13 27.05
CA GLU A 81 -58.31 68.88 28.09
C GLU A 81 -59.81 68.50 28.13
N ASP A 82 -60.36 68.06 27.00
CA ASP A 82 -61.75 67.61 26.87
C ASP A 82 -61.94 66.09 27.04
N GLY A 83 -60.89 65.38 27.43
CA GLY A 83 -60.88 63.92 27.62
C GLY A 83 -60.94 63.11 26.33
N ARG A 84 -60.90 63.76 25.14
CA ARG A 84 -61.03 63.09 23.84
C ARG A 84 -59.77 63.24 23.00
N LYS A 85 -59.09 62.12 22.77
CA LYS A 85 -57.97 62.04 21.82
C LYS A 85 -58.43 62.37 20.40
N ARG A 86 -57.58 63.05 19.64
CA ARG A 86 -57.84 63.47 18.24
C ARG A 86 -57.31 62.44 17.25
N THR A 87 -57.83 62.42 16.03
CA THR A 87 -57.24 61.56 14.98
C THR A 87 -55.93 62.18 14.48
N LEU A 88 -55.05 61.36 13.91
CA LEU A 88 -53.82 61.84 13.27
C LEU A 88 -54.11 62.87 12.17
N GLU A 89 -55.22 62.69 11.44
CA GLU A 89 -55.71 63.58 10.38
C GLU A 89 -56.13 64.94 10.94
N GLU A 90 -56.81 64.97 12.09
CA GLU A 90 -57.18 66.21 12.78
C GLU A 90 -55.95 67.01 13.25
N LEU A 91 -54.92 66.32 13.78
CA LEU A 91 -53.66 66.97 14.17
C LEU A 91 -52.88 67.50 12.95
N ARG A 92 -52.87 66.76 11.84
CA ARG A 92 -52.28 67.22 10.56
C ARG A 92 -53.04 68.43 9.99
N ALA A 93 -54.37 68.47 10.12
CA ALA A 93 -55.17 69.60 9.68
C ALA A 93 -54.81 70.89 10.46
N LEU A 94 -54.54 70.78 11.78
CA LEU A 94 -54.09 71.91 12.60
C LEU A 94 -52.67 72.39 12.20
N GLU A 95 -51.79 71.49 11.78
CA GLU A 95 -50.46 71.85 11.24
C GLU A 95 -50.59 72.56 9.88
N SER A 96 -51.45 72.04 8.99
CA SER A 96 -51.74 72.66 7.68
C SER A 96 -52.36 74.05 7.84
N GLU A 97 -53.29 74.24 8.80
CA GLU A 97 -53.89 75.54 9.10
C GLU A 97 -52.83 76.57 9.50
N ALA A 98 -51.84 76.17 10.30
CA ALA A 98 -50.73 77.03 10.71
C ALA A 98 -49.83 77.42 9.52
N ARG A 99 -49.55 76.45 8.64
CA ARG A 99 -48.75 76.63 7.44
C ARG A 99 -49.42 77.55 6.42
N GLU A 100 -50.71 77.37 6.15
CA GLU A 100 -51.49 78.17 5.21
C GLU A 100 -51.63 79.63 5.68
N ARG A 101 -51.89 79.84 6.97
CA ARG A 101 -52.06 81.19 7.55
C ARG A 101 -50.74 81.89 7.88
N LYS A 102 -49.61 81.20 7.67
CA LYS A 102 -48.24 81.69 7.94
C LYS A 102 -48.13 82.22 9.38
N PHE A 103 -48.57 81.41 10.34
CA PHE A 103 -48.37 81.72 11.76
C PHE A 103 -46.89 81.63 12.12
N PRO A 104 -46.41 82.46 13.07
CA PRO A 104 -45.02 82.40 13.51
C PRO A 104 -44.72 81.05 14.17
N GLU A 105 -43.51 80.52 13.98
CA GLU A 105 -43.05 79.33 14.70
C GLU A 105 -43.04 79.63 16.20
N ASN A 106 -43.88 78.91 16.94
CA ASN A 106 -44.02 79.02 18.38
C ASN A 106 -43.88 77.62 19.03
N GLU A 107 -43.73 77.59 20.35
CA GLU A 107 -43.59 76.35 21.12
C GLU A 107 -44.76 75.37 20.87
N LEU A 108 -45.99 75.87 20.67
CA LEU A 108 -47.16 75.04 20.40
C LEU A 108 -47.08 74.33 19.04
N LEU A 109 -46.61 75.03 17.99
CA LEU A 109 -46.42 74.44 16.67
C LEU A 109 -45.30 73.40 16.69
N HIS A 110 -44.21 73.66 17.42
CA HIS A 110 -43.12 72.68 17.58
C HIS A 110 -43.59 71.42 18.33
N ARG A 111 -44.36 71.58 19.43
CA ARG A 111 -44.98 70.46 20.15
C ARG A 111 -45.94 69.67 19.26
N LEU A 112 -46.75 70.33 18.43
CA LEU A 112 -47.66 69.67 17.49
C LEU A 112 -46.91 68.85 16.44
N LYS A 113 -45.89 69.44 15.79
CA LYS A 113 -45.03 68.75 14.81
C LYS A 113 -44.28 67.56 15.43
N GLY A 114 -43.78 67.72 16.65
CA GLY A 114 -43.13 66.64 17.41
C GLY A 114 -44.08 65.49 17.72
N CYS A 115 -45.30 65.80 18.17
CA CYS A 115 -46.34 64.81 18.41
C CYS A 115 -46.73 64.04 17.14
N LEU A 116 -46.90 64.75 16.01
CA LEU A 116 -47.19 64.12 14.72
C LEU A 116 -46.07 63.17 14.28
N SER A 117 -44.81 63.61 14.39
CA SER A 117 -43.65 62.80 14.02
C SER A 117 -43.54 61.53 14.88
N GLN A 118 -43.80 61.64 16.20
CA GLN A 118 -43.80 60.48 17.10
C GLN A 118 -44.95 59.51 16.79
N ALA A 119 -46.15 60.02 16.53
CA ALA A 119 -47.30 59.20 16.16
C ALA A 119 -47.07 58.47 14.82
N GLU A 120 -46.52 59.15 13.82
CA GLU A 120 -46.18 58.54 12.53
C GLU A 120 -45.11 57.45 12.66
N ARG A 121 -44.10 57.68 13.52
CA ARG A 121 -43.09 56.66 13.84
C ARG A 121 -43.72 55.44 14.50
N CYS A 122 -44.57 55.64 15.51
CA CYS A 122 -45.28 54.56 16.20
C CYS A 122 -46.18 53.76 15.25
N VAL A 123 -46.89 54.43 14.33
CA VAL A 123 -47.70 53.75 13.30
C VAL A 123 -46.81 52.92 12.37
N SER A 124 -45.68 53.46 11.91
CA SER A 124 -44.76 52.74 11.04
C SER A 124 -44.13 51.52 11.73
N GLU A 125 -43.72 51.66 13.00
CA GLU A 125 -43.15 50.56 13.79
C GLU A 125 -44.20 49.48 14.05
N ALA A 126 -45.44 49.86 14.41
CA ALA A 126 -46.53 48.92 14.62
C ALA A 126 -46.90 48.14 13.33
N LEU A 127 -47.02 48.83 12.20
CA LEU A 127 -47.26 48.17 10.90
C LEU A 127 -46.12 47.22 10.50
N GLY A 128 -44.87 47.58 10.84
CA GLY A 128 -43.71 46.69 10.67
C GLY A 128 -43.83 45.39 11.48
N LEU A 129 -44.31 45.47 12.72
CA LEU A 129 -44.52 44.30 13.58
C LEU A 129 -45.65 43.40 13.09
N ILE A 130 -46.74 44.00 12.63
CA ILE A 130 -47.92 43.27 12.15
C ILE A 130 -47.60 42.59 10.80
N SER A 131 -47.00 43.31 9.87
CA SER A 131 -46.62 42.75 8.55
C SER A 131 -45.56 41.66 8.66
N SER A 132 -44.65 41.74 9.63
CA SER A 132 -43.69 40.68 9.96
C SER A 132 -44.38 39.35 10.32
N GLN A 133 -45.52 39.39 11.01
CA GLN A 133 -46.28 38.19 11.39
C GLN A 133 -46.99 37.52 10.21
N GLU A 134 -47.44 38.32 9.25
CA GLU A 134 -48.14 37.82 8.06
C GLU A 134 -47.17 37.30 7.00
N THR A 135 -46.00 37.94 6.87
CA THR A 135 -45.01 37.63 5.82
C THR A 135 -43.91 36.68 6.27
N GLY A 136 -43.72 36.49 7.58
CA GLY A 136 -42.67 35.64 8.15
C GLY A 136 -41.25 36.18 7.96
N VAL A 137 -41.10 37.45 7.56
CA VAL A 137 -39.79 38.11 7.37
C VAL A 137 -39.29 38.63 8.72
N PRO A 138 -38.02 38.38 9.13
CA PRO A 138 -37.56 38.74 10.46
C PRO A 138 -37.47 40.27 10.63
N ALA A 139 -38.36 40.84 11.44
CA ALA A 139 -38.19 42.18 12.01
C ALA A 139 -37.13 42.15 13.13
N PRO A 140 -36.53 43.31 13.53
CA PRO A 140 -35.70 43.36 14.72
C PRO A 140 -36.47 42.82 15.92
N SER A 141 -35.89 41.81 16.59
CA SER A 141 -36.53 41.07 17.68
C SER A 141 -36.71 41.95 18.91
N LEU A 142 -37.95 42.35 19.17
CA LEU A 142 -38.33 42.99 20.44
C LEU A 142 -38.49 41.93 21.51
N THR A 143 -38.13 42.24 22.75
CA THR A 143 -38.49 41.45 23.93
C THR A 143 -39.95 41.69 24.33
N VAL A 144 -40.51 40.82 25.19
CA VAL A 144 -41.87 40.99 25.73
C VAL A 144 -41.97 42.31 26.51
N GLU A 145 -40.91 42.68 27.23
CA GLU A 145 -40.82 43.94 27.97
C GLU A 145 -40.80 45.16 27.05
N GLU A 146 -40.07 45.09 25.94
CA GLU A 146 -40.02 46.16 24.94
C GLU A 146 -41.36 46.33 24.22
N LEU A 147 -42.07 45.23 23.93
CA LEU A 147 -43.42 45.27 23.35
C LEU A 147 -44.42 45.95 24.30
N ARG A 148 -44.34 45.65 25.60
CA ARG A 148 -45.17 46.32 26.64
C ARG A 148 -44.86 47.82 26.72
N ALA A 149 -43.58 48.18 26.73
CA ALA A 149 -43.15 49.58 26.76
C ALA A 149 -43.59 50.35 25.50
N PHE A 150 -43.54 49.71 24.33
CA PHE A 150 -44.00 50.29 23.07
C PHE A 150 -45.52 50.56 23.08
N LEU A 151 -46.31 49.60 23.58
CA LEU A 151 -47.76 49.80 23.77
C LEU A 151 -48.08 50.94 24.74
N GLU A 152 -47.32 51.07 25.82
CA GLU A 152 -47.48 52.17 26.76
C GLU A 152 -47.16 53.52 26.10
N GLN A 153 -46.06 53.59 25.33
CA GLN A 153 -45.69 54.78 24.56
C GLN A 153 -46.80 55.18 23.57
N MET A 154 -47.38 54.21 22.85
CA MET A 154 -48.50 54.47 21.93
C MET A 154 -49.73 55.01 22.67
N ASN A 155 -50.02 54.49 23.86
CA ASN A 155 -51.14 54.93 24.70
C ASN A 155 -50.94 56.31 25.33
N GLN A 156 -49.70 56.78 25.53
CA GLN A 156 -49.41 58.10 26.10
C GLN A 156 -49.56 59.25 25.08
N LEU A 157 -49.59 58.97 23.77
CA LEU A 157 -49.79 59.99 22.75
C LEU A 157 -51.24 60.53 22.74
N PRO A 158 -51.44 61.84 22.49
CA PRO A 158 -52.76 62.50 22.52
C PRO A 158 -53.62 62.21 21.27
N CYS A 159 -53.25 61.22 20.47
CA CYS A 159 -53.95 60.84 19.24
C CYS A 159 -54.50 59.41 19.29
N VAL A 160 -55.57 59.16 18.52
CA VAL A 160 -56.15 57.84 18.32
C VAL A 160 -55.39 57.13 17.21
N MET A 161 -54.93 55.91 17.50
CA MET A 161 -54.25 55.03 16.55
C MET A 161 -54.96 53.67 16.54
N HIS A 162 -55.32 53.17 15.36
CA HIS A 162 -56.02 51.88 15.23
C HIS A 162 -55.10 50.69 15.51
N GLN A 163 -53.80 50.85 15.21
CA GLN A 163 -52.76 49.86 15.46
C GLN A 163 -52.63 49.47 16.94
N ILE A 164 -53.09 50.31 17.89
CA ILE A 164 -53.01 49.98 19.33
C ILE A 164 -53.73 48.66 19.62
N GLY A 165 -54.92 48.44 19.03
CA GLY A 165 -55.67 47.20 19.23
C GLY A 165 -54.97 45.97 18.64
N GLU A 166 -54.30 46.13 17.50
CA GLU A 166 -53.57 45.05 16.83
C GLU A 166 -52.29 44.67 17.59
N VAL A 167 -51.54 45.65 18.09
CA VAL A 167 -50.35 45.42 18.92
C VAL A 167 -50.75 44.86 20.30
N GLN A 168 -51.89 45.25 20.85
CA GLN A 168 -52.41 44.69 22.10
C GLN A 168 -52.86 43.23 21.94
N ALA A 169 -53.56 42.90 20.85
CA ALA A 169 -53.89 41.51 20.52
C ALA A 169 -52.63 40.65 20.30
N LEU A 170 -51.55 41.23 19.76
CA LEU A 170 -50.27 40.56 19.70
C LEU A 170 -49.70 40.28 21.10
N LEU A 171 -49.67 41.27 21.99
CA LEU A 171 -49.18 41.07 23.36
C LEU A 171 -49.94 39.93 24.07
N GLU A 172 -51.27 39.89 23.94
CA GLU A 172 -52.09 38.81 24.51
C GLU A 172 -51.71 37.42 23.95
N ARG A 173 -51.43 37.32 22.63
CA ARG A 173 -50.94 36.07 22.02
C ARG A 173 -49.57 35.65 22.54
N VAL A 174 -48.67 36.61 22.76
CA VAL A 174 -47.32 36.36 23.31
C VAL A 174 -47.41 35.89 24.75
N GLU A 175 -48.25 36.53 25.58
CA GLU A 175 -48.46 36.14 26.98
C GLU A 175 -49.13 34.77 27.11
N ALA A 176 -50.11 34.47 26.24
CA ALA A 176 -50.72 33.14 26.17
C ALA A 176 -49.69 32.06 25.79
N PHE A 177 -48.82 32.35 24.83
CA PHE A 177 -47.72 31.46 24.46
C PHE A 177 -46.71 31.27 25.61
N GLN A 178 -46.37 32.33 26.35
CA GLN A 178 -45.51 32.23 27.53
C GLN A 178 -46.09 31.27 28.57
N ALA A 179 -47.38 31.41 28.90
CA ALA A 179 -48.04 30.52 29.86
C ALA A 179 -48.02 29.06 29.40
N GLU A 180 -48.27 28.81 28.11
CA GLU A 180 -48.23 27.46 27.52
C GLU A 180 -46.80 26.87 27.52
N ALA A 181 -45.80 27.65 27.11
CA ALA A 181 -44.40 27.26 27.09
C ALA A 181 -43.88 26.95 28.49
N GLN A 182 -44.23 27.77 29.49
CA GLN A 182 -43.88 27.57 30.88
C GLN A 182 -44.54 26.29 31.44
N ALA A 183 -45.83 26.06 31.17
CA ALA A 183 -46.53 24.84 31.58
C ALA A 183 -45.89 23.58 30.97
N ALA A 184 -45.48 23.63 29.70
CA ALA A 184 -44.77 22.53 29.05
C ALA A 184 -43.40 22.25 29.69
N LEU A 185 -42.66 23.30 30.07
CA LEU A 185 -41.35 23.19 30.73
C LEU A 185 -41.44 22.66 32.19
N GLU A 186 -42.56 22.90 32.88
CA GLU A 186 -42.81 22.45 34.26
C GLU A 186 -43.41 21.04 34.34
N SER A 187 -44.09 20.61 33.27
CA SER A 187 -44.62 19.24 33.17
C SER A 187 -43.52 18.19 32.94
N ALA A 188 -43.84 16.91 33.19
CA ALA A 188 -42.97 15.78 32.84
C ALA A 188 -42.48 15.89 31.38
N PRO A 189 -41.24 15.46 31.06
CA PRO A 189 -40.52 15.92 29.86
C PRO A 189 -41.38 15.74 28.60
N PRO A 190 -41.81 16.84 27.97
CA PRO A 190 -42.67 16.78 26.80
C PRO A 190 -41.90 16.14 25.64
N GLY A 191 -42.59 15.32 24.84
CA GLY A 191 -41.97 14.67 23.68
C GLY A 191 -41.43 15.70 22.67
N PRO A 192 -40.39 15.36 21.89
CA PRO A 192 -39.73 16.31 20.99
C PRO A 192 -40.65 16.85 19.89
N ALA A 193 -41.72 16.12 19.53
CA ALA A 193 -42.76 16.62 18.63
C ALA A 193 -43.52 17.83 19.21
N VAL A 194 -43.84 17.80 20.51
CA VAL A 194 -44.54 18.88 21.21
C VAL A 194 -43.63 20.11 21.33
N LEU A 195 -42.35 19.90 21.69
CA LEU A 195 -41.36 20.96 21.79
C LEU A 195 -41.10 21.66 20.44
N ARG A 196 -41.01 20.90 19.33
CA ARG A 196 -40.92 21.48 17.97
C ARG A 196 -42.15 22.33 17.63
N GLY A 197 -43.35 21.82 17.90
CA GLY A 197 -44.59 22.55 17.64
C GLY A 197 -44.67 23.88 18.42
N LEU A 198 -44.19 23.91 19.66
CA LEU A 198 -44.10 25.14 20.46
C LEU A 198 -43.09 26.13 19.89
N LEU A 199 -41.90 25.67 19.48
CA LEU A 199 -40.87 26.54 18.88
C LEU A 199 -41.31 27.13 17.53
N GLU A 200 -41.96 26.33 16.67
CA GLU A 200 -42.51 26.81 15.40
C GLU A 200 -43.59 27.87 15.61
N ARG A 201 -44.41 27.72 16.65
CA ARG A 201 -45.42 28.72 17.02
C ARG A 201 -44.79 29.97 17.62
N GLY A 202 -43.77 29.82 18.47
CA GLY A 202 -43.01 30.93 19.05
C GLY A 202 -42.30 31.76 17.97
N ALA A 203 -41.69 31.11 16.98
CA ALA A 203 -41.01 31.78 15.86
C ALA A 203 -41.95 32.68 15.02
N ARG A 204 -43.24 32.32 14.94
CA ARG A 204 -44.26 33.11 14.21
C ARG A 204 -44.69 34.38 14.94
N LEU A 205 -44.38 34.52 16.24
CA LEU A 205 -44.78 35.70 17.01
C LEU A 205 -43.91 36.93 16.68
N GLY A 206 -42.68 36.72 16.19
CA GLY A 206 -41.75 37.82 15.89
C GLY A 206 -41.24 38.57 17.11
N VAL A 207 -41.42 38.02 18.31
CA VAL A 207 -41.01 38.57 19.62
C VAL A 207 -40.12 37.55 20.32
N GLU A 208 -39.01 38.00 20.91
CA GLU A 208 -38.12 37.12 21.66
C GLU A 208 -38.75 36.77 23.01
N VAL A 209 -39.12 35.49 23.14
CA VAL A 209 -39.72 34.93 24.36
C VAL A 209 -38.67 34.09 25.10
N PRO A 210 -38.32 34.38 26.36
CA PRO A 210 -37.22 33.73 27.08
C PRO A 210 -37.41 32.22 27.26
N GLU A 211 -38.65 31.75 27.34
CA GLU A 211 -39.01 30.34 27.40
C GLU A 211 -38.57 29.57 26.14
N SER A 212 -38.48 30.23 24.97
CA SER A 212 -38.06 29.61 23.70
C SER A 212 -36.64 29.03 23.79
N ARG A 213 -35.70 29.77 24.39
CA ARG A 213 -34.32 29.27 24.59
C ARG A 213 -34.27 28.06 25.53
N ARG A 214 -35.20 27.96 26.49
CA ARG A 214 -35.31 26.80 27.39
C ARG A 214 -35.93 25.60 26.67
N LEU A 215 -36.95 25.83 25.85
CA LEU A 215 -37.56 24.81 24.99
C LEU A 215 -36.55 24.22 23.98
N GLU A 216 -35.72 25.06 23.35
CA GLU A 216 -34.63 24.61 22.46
C GLU A 216 -33.65 23.67 23.17
N ARG A 217 -33.23 24.02 24.40
CA ARG A 217 -32.33 23.18 25.21
C ARG A 217 -32.96 21.83 25.56
N GLN A 218 -34.25 21.81 25.94
CA GLN A 218 -34.96 20.55 26.21
C GLN A 218 -35.18 19.73 24.93
N LEU A 219 -35.42 20.37 23.78
CA LEU A 219 -35.56 19.68 22.50
C LEU A 219 -34.25 19.00 22.10
N ALA A 220 -33.12 19.72 22.22
CA ALA A 220 -31.80 19.15 21.98
C ALA A 220 -31.51 17.96 22.91
N GLN A 221 -31.93 18.06 24.17
CA GLN A 221 -31.83 16.95 25.13
C GLN A 221 -32.69 15.74 24.75
N ALA A 222 -33.96 15.95 24.45
CA ALA A 222 -34.89 14.88 24.07
C ALA A 222 -34.43 14.19 22.78
N ALA A 223 -34.02 14.97 21.78
CA ALA A 223 -33.53 14.45 20.50
C ALA A 223 -32.27 13.60 20.69
N TRP A 224 -31.31 14.06 21.51
CA TRP A 224 -30.11 13.29 21.81
C TRP A 224 -30.44 11.98 22.55
N LEU A 225 -31.33 12.01 23.55
CA LEU A 225 -31.76 10.80 24.26
C LEU A 225 -32.45 9.80 23.33
N GLU A 226 -33.29 10.26 22.39
CA GLU A 226 -33.88 9.42 21.35
C GLU A 226 -32.83 8.80 20.44
N GLU A 227 -31.83 9.58 20.02
CA GLU A 227 -30.74 9.11 19.16
C GLU A 227 -29.88 8.04 19.85
N VAL A 228 -29.49 8.27 21.11
CA VAL A 228 -28.74 7.29 21.92
C VAL A 228 -29.56 6.02 22.11
N THR A 229 -30.84 6.17 22.45
CA THR A 229 -31.75 5.04 22.63
C THR A 229 -31.91 4.23 21.35
N ALA A 230 -32.13 4.88 20.21
CA ALA A 230 -32.26 4.23 18.91
C ALA A 230 -30.97 3.48 18.52
N THR A 231 -29.82 4.06 18.85
CA THR A 231 -28.50 3.47 18.58
C THR A 231 -28.23 2.25 19.45
N LEU A 232 -28.56 2.29 20.75
CA LEU A 232 -28.27 1.21 21.71
C LEU A 232 -29.34 0.10 21.76
N ARG A 233 -30.63 0.42 21.55
CA ARG A 233 -31.72 -0.59 21.65
C ARG A 233 -31.86 -1.48 20.44
N SER A 234 -31.17 -1.21 19.33
CA SER A 234 -31.24 -2.05 18.14
C SER A 234 -30.49 -3.37 18.37
N PRO A 235 -31.16 -4.52 18.55
CA PRO A 235 -30.52 -5.75 19.03
C PRO A 235 -29.56 -6.39 18.02
N ARG A 236 -29.60 -5.95 16.76
CA ARG A 236 -28.80 -6.49 15.65
C ARG A 236 -27.81 -5.48 15.07
N ALA A 237 -27.92 -4.20 15.42
CA ALA A 237 -27.01 -3.19 14.90
C ALA A 237 -25.77 -3.13 15.80
N ARG A 238 -24.64 -3.61 15.29
CA ARG A 238 -23.34 -3.37 15.93
C ARG A 238 -22.99 -1.89 15.72
N VAL A 239 -22.73 -1.16 16.80
CA VAL A 239 -22.50 0.29 16.73
C VAL A 239 -21.02 0.59 16.40
N PRO A 240 -20.70 1.45 15.41
CA PRO A 240 -19.34 1.89 15.18
C PRO A 240 -18.78 2.75 16.33
N LEU A 241 -17.53 2.52 16.72
CA LEU A 241 -16.82 3.34 17.72
C LEU A 241 -16.84 4.86 17.43
N PRO A 242 -16.70 5.34 16.17
CA PRO A 242 -16.79 6.77 15.86
C PRO A 242 -18.17 7.37 16.19
N VAL A 243 -19.25 6.61 16.00
CA VAL A 243 -20.62 7.04 16.30
C VAL A 243 -20.79 7.23 17.81
N MET A 244 -20.32 6.26 18.61
CA MET A 244 -20.35 6.37 20.08
C MET A 244 -19.57 7.60 20.57
N ARG A 245 -18.37 7.86 20.01
CA ARG A 245 -17.59 9.06 20.34
C ARG A 245 -18.32 10.34 19.93
N GLY A 246 -19.04 10.32 18.80
CA GLY A 246 -19.89 11.43 18.35
C GLY A 246 -21.02 11.72 19.34
N LEU A 247 -21.77 10.69 19.75
CA LEU A 247 -22.85 10.81 20.72
C LEU A 247 -22.37 11.33 22.07
N ILE A 248 -21.21 10.86 22.56
CA ILE A 248 -20.59 11.37 23.81
C ILE A 248 -20.21 12.85 23.68
N ARG A 249 -19.68 13.29 22.52
CA ARG A 249 -19.38 14.71 22.28
C ARG A 249 -20.65 15.56 22.24
N ALA A 250 -21.69 15.09 21.57
CA ALA A 250 -22.98 15.77 21.51
C ALA A 250 -23.62 15.89 22.91
N GLY A 251 -23.58 14.82 23.70
CA GLY A 251 -24.14 14.78 25.07
C GLY A 251 -23.50 15.81 26.01
N ARG A 252 -22.24 16.20 25.80
CA ARG A 252 -21.58 17.28 26.57
C ARG A 252 -22.15 18.68 26.33
N THR A 253 -22.84 18.88 25.20
CA THR A 253 -23.45 20.17 24.83
C THR A 253 -24.91 20.28 25.23
N VAL A 254 -25.52 19.15 25.58
CA VAL A 254 -26.92 19.01 25.98
C VAL A 254 -27.11 19.44 27.44
N ALA A 255 -28.29 19.94 27.79
CA ALA A 255 -28.62 20.30 29.17
C ALA A 255 -28.50 19.10 30.13
N PRO A 256 -27.99 19.27 31.36
CA PRO A 256 -27.80 18.16 32.29
C PRO A 256 -29.15 17.63 32.80
N SER A 257 -29.27 16.31 32.91
CA SER A 257 -30.36 15.61 33.60
C SER A 257 -29.94 14.21 34.01
N PRO A 258 -30.61 13.58 34.99
CA PRO A 258 -30.29 12.21 35.40
C PRO A 258 -30.35 11.19 34.25
N ALA A 259 -31.27 11.38 33.29
CA ALA A 259 -31.38 10.53 32.10
C ALA A 259 -30.17 10.69 31.17
N VAL A 260 -29.66 11.92 31.02
CA VAL A 260 -28.44 12.19 30.25
C VAL A 260 -27.23 11.56 30.92
N ASP A 261 -27.12 11.67 32.25
CA ASP A 261 -26.00 11.10 33.00
C ASP A 261 -25.95 9.56 32.87
N VAL A 262 -27.11 8.89 32.98
CA VAL A 262 -27.22 7.43 32.78
C VAL A 262 -26.85 7.04 31.36
N ALA A 263 -27.42 7.70 30.34
CA ALA A 263 -27.12 7.41 28.94
C ALA A 263 -25.63 7.67 28.58
N MET A 264 -25.03 8.73 29.15
CA MET A 264 -23.60 9.02 29.00
C MET A 264 -22.73 7.94 29.66
N ALA A 265 -23.11 7.47 30.85
CA ALA A 265 -22.39 6.40 31.54
C ALA A 265 -22.45 5.09 30.75
N GLU A 266 -23.62 4.69 30.25
CA GLU A 266 -23.79 3.50 29.41
C GLU A 266 -22.95 3.56 28.12
N LEU A 267 -22.97 4.71 27.42
CA LEU A 267 -22.14 4.92 26.22
C LEU A 267 -20.64 4.84 26.53
N GLN A 268 -20.21 5.45 27.63
CA GLN A 268 -18.79 5.48 28.03
C GLN A 268 -18.30 4.10 28.48
N GLU A 269 -19.12 3.34 29.21
CA GLU A 269 -18.83 1.96 29.61
C GLU A 269 -18.68 1.07 28.36
N LEU A 270 -19.67 1.09 27.47
CA LEU A 270 -19.61 0.31 26.23
C LEU A 270 -18.41 0.68 25.37
N LEU A 271 -18.08 1.99 25.28
CA LEU A 271 -16.92 2.47 24.52
C LEU A 271 -15.61 1.93 25.11
N THR A 272 -15.50 1.95 26.45
CA THR A 272 -14.31 1.47 27.16
C THR A 272 -14.11 -0.04 26.97
N ILE A 273 -15.20 -0.82 27.07
CA ILE A 273 -15.17 -2.26 26.82
C ILE A 273 -14.77 -2.53 25.36
N ALA A 274 -15.40 -1.87 24.40
CA ALA A 274 -15.13 -2.05 22.99
C ALA A 274 -13.68 -1.68 22.61
N GLN A 275 -13.15 -0.58 23.14
CA GLN A 275 -11.75 -0.17 22.95
C GLN A 275 -10.76 -1.19 23.52
N ARG A 276 -11.02 -1.71 24.73
CA ARG A 276 -10.16 -2.74 25.33
C ARG A 276 -10.09 -4.00 24.49
N TRP A 277 -11.21 -4.40 23.88
CA TRP A 277 -11.25 -5.56 22.98
C TRP A 277 -10.57 -5.31 21.64
N GLU A 278 -10.70 -4.09 21.09
CA GLU A 278 -9.94 -3.66 19.91
C GLU A 278 -8.43 -3.70 20.16
N GLU A 279 -7.96 -3.15 21.29
CA GLU A 279 -6.55 -3.16 21.66
C GLU A 279 -6.04 -4.60 21.87
N LYS A 280 -6.82 -5.43 22.57
CA LYS A 280 -6.49 -6.86 22.77
C LYS A 280 -6.38 -7.61 21.43
N ALA A 281 -7.28 -7.33 20.49
CA ALA A 281 -7.24 -7.92 19.15
C ALA A 281 -6.04 -7.42 18.34
N GLN A 282 -5.76 -6.11 18.39
CA GLN A 282 -4.59 -5.50 17.76
C GLN A 282 -3.29 -6.13 18.27
N MET A 283 -3.16 -6.28 19.58
CA MET A 283 -2.01 -6.95 20.18
C MET A 283 -1.86 -8.38 19.66
N CYS A 284 -2.94 -9.13 19.45
CA CYS A 284 -2.86 -10.48 18.88
C CYS A 284 -2.41 -10.49 17.40
N LEU A 285 -2.72 -9.44 16.64
CA LEU A 285 -2.34 -9.30 15.23
C LEU A 285 -0.89 -8.82 15.06
N GLU A 286 -0.44 -7.90 15.91
CA GLU A 286 0.92 -7.30 15.84
C GLU A 286 1.97 -8.08 16.63
N ALA A 287 1.57 -8.89 17.62
CA ALA A 287 2.49 -9.40 18.61
C ALA A 287 3.67 -10.19 18.01
N ARG A 288 4.87 -9.90 18.53
CA ARG A 288 6.06 -10.75 18.39
C ARG A 288 5.82 -12.19 18.88
N GLN A 289 4.84 -12.40 19.74
CA GLN A 289 4.43 -13.71 20.27
C GLN A 289 3.06 -14.09 19.71
N LYS A 290 3.06 -15.01 18.73
CA LYS A 290 1.83 -15.53 18.13
C LYS A 290 1.07 -16.42 19.13
N HIS A 291 -0.27 -16.40 19.08
CA HIS A 291 -1.15 -17.21 19.93
C HIS A 291 -1.76 -18.40 19.17
N PRO A 292 -2.08 -19.52 19.83
CA PRO A 292 -2.65 -20.70 19.17
C PRO A 292 -4.11 -20.45 18.72
N PRO A 293 -4.61 -21.16 17.69
CA PRO A 293 -5.96 -20.99 17.16
C PRO A 293 -7.07 -21.07 18.21
N ALA A 294 -6.93 -21.95 19.20
CA ALA A 294 -7.90 -22.13 20.28
C ALA A 294 -8.05 -20.87 21.16
N THR A 295 -6.94 -20.21 21.51
CA THR A 295 -6.96 -18.97 22.31
C THR A 295 -7.61 -17.84 21.52
N LEU A 296 -7.27 -17.69 20.23
CA LEU A 296 -7.88 -16.67 19.37
C LEU A 296 -9.38 -16.90 19.19
N ALA A 297 -9.81 -18.15 19.03
CA ALA A 297 -11.22 -18.50 18.94
C ALA A 297 -12.00 -18.13 20.22
N ALA A 298 -11.41 -18.33 21.40
CA ALA A 298 -12.02 -17.92 22.67
C ALA A 298 -12.18 -16.39 22.77
N ILE A 299 -11.13 -15.63 22.42
CA ILE A 299 -11.14 -14.16 22.37
C ILE A 299 -12.25 -13.68 21.42
N ILE A 300 -12.34 -14.26 20.23
CA ILE A 300 -13.37 -13.92 19.24
C ILE A 300 -14.78 -14.19 19.79
N LYS A 301 -15.00 -15.38 20.38
CA LYS A 301 -16.30 -15.77 20.93
C LYS A 301 -16.75 -14.86 22.07
N GLU A 302 -15.83 -14.43 22.93
CA GLU A 302 -16.12 -13.47 23.99
C GLU A 302 -16.48 -12.10 23.42
N ALA A 303 -15.73 -11.61 22.43
CA ALA A 303 -15.95 -10.32 21.77
C ALA A 303 -17.24 -10.26 20.94
N GLU A 304 -17.76 -11.40 20.47
CA GLU A 304 -19.01 -11.46 19.72
C GLU A 304 -20.22 -10.95 20.50
N ASN A 305 -20.18 -11.03 21.83
CA ASN A 305 -21.23 -10.56 22.75
C ASN A 305 -21.26 -9.03 22.91
N ILE A 306 -20.27 -8.31 22.39
CA ILE A 306 -20.19 -6.86 22.50
C ILE A 306 -21.02 -6.23 21.37
N PRO A 307 -22.00 -5.37 21.67
CA PRO A 307 -22.86 -4.71 20.67
C PRO A 307 -22.14 -3.56 19.92
N ALA A 308 -20.87 -3.75 19.59
CA ALA A 308 -20.04 -2.79 18.85
C ALA A 308 -19.43 -3.43 17.60
N LEU A 309 -19.14 -2.60 16.60
CA LEU A 309 -18.31 -2.99 15.46
C LEU A 309 -16.85 -2.89 15.87
N LEU A 310 -16.17 -4.03 15.81
CA LEU A 310 -14.79 -4.21 16.23
C LEU A 310 -13.96 -4.68 15.01
N PRO A 311 -13.39 -3.75 14.22
CA PRO A 311 -12.62 -4.08 13.01
C PRO A 311 -11.45 -5.04 13.26
N ASN A 312 -10.71 -4.88 14.36
CA ASN A 312 -9.56 -5.74 14.64
C ASN A 312 -10.00 -7.15 15.07
N ILE A 313 -11.15 -7.29 15.72
CA ILE A 313 -11.75 -8.62 15.95
C ILE A 313 -12.17 -9.28 14.64
N GLN A 314 -12.66 -8.51 13.67
CA GLN A 314 -12.99 -9.03 12.33
C GLN A 314 -11.73 -9.48 11.57
N ALA A 315 -10.66 -8.69 11.61
CA ALA A 315 -9.36 -9.09 11.06
C ALA A 315 -8.81 -10.34 11.76
N LEU A 316 -8.98 -10.47 13.08
CA LEU A 316 -8.60 -11.65 13.84
C LEU A 316 -9.41 -12.89 13.44
N LYS A 317 -10.72 -12.74 13.16
CA LYS A 317 -11.57 -13.80 12.61
C LYS A 317 -11.06 -14.30 11.26
N GLU A 318 -10.71 -13.39 10.37
CA GLU A 318 -10.18 -13.72 9.05
C GLU A 318 -8.81 -14.41 9.14
N ALA A 319 -7.92 -13.91 10.01
CA ALA A 319 -6.63 -14.54 10.28
C ALA A 319 -6.80 -15.96 10.84
N LEU A 320 -7.74 -16.16 11.77
CA LEU A 320 -8.06 -17.49 12.30
C LEU A 320 -8.65 -18.42 11.23
N ALA A 321 -9.50 -17.91 10.34
CA ALA A 321 -10.05 -18.70 9.24
C ALA A 321 -8.95 -19.15 8.26
N LYS A 322 -8.04 -18.25 7.88
CA LYS A 322 -6.86 -18.58 7.07
C LYS A 322 -5.95 -19.60 7.76
N ALA A 323 -5.73 -19.46 9.06
CA ALA A 323 -4.95 -20.43 9.84
C ALA A 323 -5.60 -21.82 9.85
N ARG A 324 -6.93 -21.91 9.98
CA ARG A 324 -7.65 -23.19 9.91
C ARG A 324 -7.60 -23.81 8.51
N ALA A 325 -7.76 -23.00 7.47
CA ALA A 325 -7.62 -23.46 6.09
C ALA A 325 -6.21 -24.01 5.84
N TRP A 326 -5.18 -23.26 6.27
CA TRP A 326 -3.79 -23.71 6.18
C TRP A 326 -3.55 -25.02 6.94
N ILE A 327 -4.10 -25.19 8.16
CA ILE A 327 -3.98 -26.46 8.90
C ILE A 327 -4.62 -27.61 8.11
N ALA A 328 -5.80 -27.38 7.53
CA ALA A 328 -6.48 -28.38 6.70
C ALA A 328 -5.67 -28.74 5.45
N ASP A 329 -5.08 -27.76 4.76
CA ASP A 329 -4.21 -27.98 3.59
C ASP A 329 -2.98 -28.84 3.98
N VAL A 330 -2.40 -28.59 5.16
CA VAL A 330 -1.28 -29.39 5.70
C VAL A 330 -1.72 -30.81 6.01
N GLU A 331 -2.88 -30.99 6.64
CA GLU A 331 -3.44 -32.32 6.94
C GLU A 331 -3.75 -33.10 5.64
N GLU A 332 -4.33 -32.45 4.63
CA GLU A 332 -4.60 -33.06 3.33
C GLU A 332 -3.31 -33.55 2.66
N ILE A 333 -2.28 -32.70 2.66
CA ILE A 333 -0.98 -33.03 2.06
C ILE A 333 -0.25 -34.14 2.85
N GLN A 334 -0.33 -34.14 4.17
CA GLN A 334 0.30 -35.17 5.01
C GLN A 334 -0.42 -36.52 4.96
N ASN A 335 -1.73 -36.52 4.73
CA ASN A 335 -2.55 -37.74 4.63
C ASN A 335 -2.65 -38.29 3.19
N GLY A 336 -2.04 -37.64 2.21
CA GLY A 336 -1.99 -38.13 0.84
C GLY A 336 -1.24 -39.46 0.69
N ASP A 337 -1.59 -40.24 -0.33
CA ASP A 337 -0.97 -41.56 -0.60
C ASP A 337 0.53 -41.48 -0.96
N HIS A 338 1.01 -40.30 -1.38
CA HIS A 338 2.39 -40.06 -1.81
C HIS A 338 3.01 -38.91 -1.02
N TYR A 339 4.31 -38.98 -0.78
CA TYR A 339 5.05 -37.88 -0.16
C TYR A 339 4.95 -36.60 -1.01
N PRO A 340 4.76 -35.42 -0.36
CA PRO A 340 4.64 -34.13 -1.05
C PRO A 340 5.95 -33.72 -1.72
N CYS A 341 5.83 -32.90 -2.77
CA CYS A 341 6.99 -32.24 -3.37
C CYS A 341 7.55 -31.17 -2.42
N LEU A 342 8.87 -30.99 -2.43
CA LEU A 342 9.54 -29.94 -1.66
C LEU A 342 8.97 -28.55 -1.94
N ASP A 343 8.68 -28.22 -3.21
CA ASP A 343 8.13 -26.92 -3.60
C ASP A 343 6.75 -26.64 -2.96
N ASP A 344 5.92 -27.67 -2.79
CA ASP A 344 4.62 -27.55 -2.11
C ASP A 344 4.79 -27.26 -0.63
N LEU A 345 5.73 -27.94 0.02
CA LEU A 345 6.04 -27.69 1.43
C LEU A 345 6.67 -26.31 1.64
N GLU A 346 7.55 -25.86 0.74
CA GLU A 346 8.11 -24.50 0.76
C GLU A 346 7.01 -23.44 0.62
N GLY A 347 6.04 -23.65 -0.27
CA GLY A 347 4.87 -22.80 -0.43
C GLY A 347 4.03 -22.72 0.84
N LEU A 348 3.72 -23.86 1.45
CA LEU A 348 2.98 -23.91 2.72
C LEU A 348 3.74 -23.22 3.86
N VAL A 349 5.06 -23.41 3.97
CA VAL A 349 5.89 -22.75 4.98
C VAL A 349 5.88 -21.23 4.80
N ALA A 350 5.96 -20.75 3.55
CA ALA A 350 5.88 -19.32 3.25
C ALA A 350 4.55 -18.72 3.71
N VAL A 351 3.42 -19.34 3.34
CA VAL A 351 2.08 -18.90 3.77
C VAL A 351 1.94 -18.95 5.29
N GLY A 352 2.40 -20.02 5.93
CA GLY A 352 2.31 -20.19 7.39
C GLY A 352 3.12 -19.16 8.18
N ARG A 353 4.28 -18.72 7.66
CA ARG A 353 5.12 -17.67 8.28
C ARG A 353 4.42 -16.31 8.33
N ASP A 354 3.67 -15.97 7.29
CA ASP A 354 2.97 -14.70 7.14
C ASP A 354 1.70 -14.60 8.01
N LEU A 355 1.17 -15.73 8.49
CA LEU A 355 -0.01 -15.74 9.35
C LEU A 355 0.31 -15.25 10.78
N PRO A 356 -0.50 -14.35 11.37
CA PRO A 356 -0.32 -13.85 12.74
C PRO A 356 -0.82 -14.83 13.80
N VAL A 357 -0.75 -16.15 13.53
CA VAL A 357 -1.26 -17.22 14.40
C VAL A 357 -0.13 -18.21 14.68
N ARG A 358 -0.08 -18.77 15.89
CA ARG A 358 0.92 -19.79 16.25
C ARG A 358 0.45 -21.14 15.73
N LEU A 359 1.12 -21.60 14.69
CA LEU A 359 0.90 -22.89 14.03
C LEU A 359 1.98 -23.85 14.51
N GLU A 360 1.60 -24.94 15.17
CA GLU A 360 2.56 -25.91 15.73
C GLU A 360 3.15 -26.79 14.63
N GLU A 361 2.32 -27.09 13.63
CA GLU A 361 2.61 -27.85 12.42
C GLU A 361 3.64 -27.12 11.54
N LEU A 362 3.65 -25.78 11.56
CA LEU A 362 4.58 -24.97 10.77
C LEU A 362 6.03 -25.27 11.14
N ARG A 363 6.32 -25.40 12.45
CA ARG A 363 7.67 -25.74 12.91
C ARG A 363 8.09 -27.13 12.41
N GLN A 364 7.16 -28.07 12.33
CA GLN A 364 7.46 -29.42 11.82
C GLN A 364 7.77 -29.36 10.32
N LEU A 365 6.98 -28.64 9.54
CA LEU A 365 7.23 -28.43 8.11
C LEU A 365 8.55 -27.71 7.85
N GLU A 366 8.90 -26.67 8.64
CA GLU A 366 10.19 -25.98 8.53
C GLU A 366 11.39 -26.91 8.74
N VAL A 367 11.29 -27.84 9.69
CA VAL A 367 12.32 -28.86 9.93
C VAL A 367 12.37 -29.86 8.77
N GLN A 368 11.22 -30.27 8.22
CA GLN A 368 11.16 -31.16 7.06
C GLN A 368 11.80 -30.51 5.83
N VAL A 369 11.42 -29.27 5.49
CA VAL A 369 12.02 -28.48 4.39
C VAL A 369 13.52 -28.28 4.63
N GLY A 370 13.93 -27.95 5.85
CA GLY A 370 15.34 -27.78 6.21
C GLY A 370 16.18 -29.06 6.06
N THR A 371 15.63 -30.22 6.41
CA THR A 371 16.33 -31.51 6.23
C THR A 371 16.42 -31.92 4.75
N ALA A 372 15.37 -31.64 3.96
CA ALA A 372 15.37 -31.84 2.51
C ALA A 372 16.41 -30.97 1.80
N HIS A 373 16.48 -29.68 2.13
CA HIS A 373 17.52 -28.79 1.64
C HIS A 373 18.91 -29.25 2.02
N SER A 374 19.10 -29.71 3.27
CA SER A 374 20.40 -30.22 3.73
C SER A 374 20.84 -31.46 2.94
N TRP A 375 19.90 -32.33 2.57
CA TRP A 375 20.17 -33.45 1.67
C TRP A 375 20.53 -32.97 0.25
N ARG A 376 19.76 -32.03 -0.33
CA ARG A 376 20.02 -31.45 -1.66
C ARG A 376 21.40 -30.79 -1.72
N ASP A 377 21.79 -30.08 -0.66
CA ASP A 377 23.11 -29.48 -0.50
C ASP A 377 24.22 -30.52 -0.44
N LYS A 378 24.01 -31.62 0.30
CA LYS A 378 24.98 -32.71 0.40
C LYS A 378 25.17 -33.41 -0.94
N ALA A 379 24.07 -33.70 -1.65
CA ALA A 379 24.10 -34.24 -3.00
C ALA A 379 24.82 -33.29 -3.96
N SER A 380 24.50 -31.99 -3.91
CA SER A 380 25.17 -30.95 -4.69
C SER A 380 26.68 -30.91 -4.45
N ARG A 381 27.14 -30.95 -3.19
CA ARG A 381 28.58 -31.00 -2.88
C ARG A 381 29.27 -32.27 -3.36
N THR A 382 28.52 -33.36 -3.47
CA THR A 382 29.02 -34.67 -3.91
C THR A 382 29.23 -34.69 -5.43
N PHE A 383 28.28 -34.16 -6.21
CA PHE A 383 28.31 -34.19 -7.67
C PHE A 383 28.94 -32.94 -8.31
N LEU A 384 28.64 -31.74 -7.81
CA LEU A 384 28.99 -30.48 -8.48
C LEU A 384 30.45 -30.06 -8.23
N LYS A 385 31.15 -29.64 -9.29
CA LYS A 385 32.48 -29.02 -9.19
C LYS A 385 32.39 -27.64 -8.51
N LYS A 386 33.52 -27.13 -8.01
CA LYS A 386 33.59 -25.73 -7.54
C LYS A 386 33.26 -24.81 -8.73
N ASN A 387 32.37 -23.84 -8.54
CA ASN A 387 31.88 -22.94 -9.60
C ASN A 387 31.25 -23.68 -10.80
N SER A 388 30.49 -24.76 -10.52
CA SER A 388 29.72 -25.47 -11.55
C SER A 388 28.72 -24.53 -12.23
N CYS A 389 28.64 -24.61 -13.56
CA CYS A 389 27.59 -23.97 -14.35
C CYS A 389 26.32 -24.82 -14.47
N TYR A 390 26.34 -26.04 -13.92
CA TYR A 390 25.23 -26.97 -13.93
C TYR A 390 24.56 -27.03 -12.57
N THR A 391 23.25 -27.22 -12.58
CA THR A 391 22.47 -27.58 -11.38
C THR A 391 22.68 -29.05 -11.01
N LEU A 392 22.21 -29.42 -9.82
CA LEU A 392 22.24 -30.83 -9.41
C LEU A 392 21.37 -31.70 -10.32
N LEU A 393 20.15 -31.26 -10.64
CA LEU A 393 19.23 -32.01 -11.48
C LEU A 393 19.81 -32.24 -12.88
N GLU A 394 20.38 -31.19 -13.49
CA GLU A 394 21.03 -31.32 -14.80
C GLU A 394 22.12 -32.39 -14.76
N VAL A 395 23.01 -32.37 -13.76
CA VAL A 395 24.09 -33.35 -13.64
C VAL A 395 23.58 -34.77 -13.45
N LEU A 396 22.53 -34.97 -12.65
CA LEU A 396 21.97 -36.30 -12.40
C LEU A 396 21.28 -36.88 -13.63
N CYS A 397 20.68 -36.01 -14.45
CA CYS A 397 19.94 -36.41 -15.64
C CYS A 397 20.83 -36.59 -16.89
N PRO A 398 20.46 -37.49 -17.82
CA PRO A 398 21.15 -37.66 -19.09
C PRO A 398 21.15 -36.38 -19.92
N CYS A 399 22.26 -36.08 -20.59
CA CYS A 399 22.39 -34.96 -21.50
C CYS A 399 21.73 -35.26 -22.86
N ALA A 400 20.41 -35.17 -22.93
CA ALA A 400 19.64 -35.45 -24.16
C ALA A 400 20.05 -34.56 -25.36
N ASP A 401 20.59 -33.37 -25.09
CA ASP A 401 21.08 -32.40 -26.09
C ASP A 401 22.51 -32.69 -26.60
N ALA A 402 23.15 -33.81 -26.20
CA ALA A 402 24.56 -34.10 -26.51
C ALA A 402 24.92 -34.03 -28.02
N GLY A 403 23.94 -34.24 -28.91
CA GLY A 403 24.12 -34.19 -30.37
C GLY A 403 23.87 -32.84 -31.05
N SER A 404 23.46 -31.79 -30.31
CA SER A 404 23.08 -30.49 -30.90
C SER A 404 24.30 -29.66 -31.35
N ASP A 405 24.17 -29.01 -32.51
CA ASP A 405 25.21 -28.22 -33.17
C ASP A 405 25.46 -26.90 -32.41
N SER A 406 26.72 -26.72 -32.00
CA SER A 406 27.48 -25.53 -31.56
C SER A 406 26.81 -24.38 -30.78
N SER A 407 25.59 -23.93 -31.07
CA SER A 407 24.98 -22.72 -30.49
C SER A 407 24.68 -22.81 -28.99
N LYS A 408 24.32 -24.00 -28.46
CA LYS A 408 24.14 -24.21 -27.01
C LYS A 408 25.47 -24.42 -26.25
N ARG A 409 26.56 -24.84 -26.91
CA ARG A 409 27.90 -24.92 -26.29
C ARG A 409 28.51 -23.54 -26.02
N LEU A 410 28.09 -22.51 -26.75
CA LEU A 410 28.43 -21.12 -26.46
C LEU A 410 27.79 -20.60 -25.17
N LYS A 411 26.73 -21.24 -24.64
CA LYS A 411 26.07 -20.83 -23.39
C LYS A 411 26.97 -20.98 -22.15
N TRP A 412 28.05 -21.77 -22.25
CA TRP A 412 29.14 -21.79 -21.25
C TRP A 412 29.87 -20.43 -21.11
N ARG A 413 29.64 -19.47 -22.03
CA ARG A 413 30.20 -18.10 -22.00
C ARG A 413 29.30 -17.04 -21.34
N GLN A 414 28.04 -17.32 -21.03
CA GLN A 414 27.13 -16.33 -20.43
C GLN A 414 26.68 -16.74 -19.03
N GLU A 415 26.44 -15.71 -18.21
CA GLU A 415 26.57 -15.66 -16.75
C GLU A 415 26.01 -16.83 -15.92
N PRO A 416 26.63 -17.14 -14.77
CA PRO A 416 26.06 -18.03 -13.77
C PRO A 416 24.89 -17.31 -13.06
N GLY A 417 23.67 -17.51 -13.56
CA GLY A 417 22.52 -16.84 -13.00
C GLY A 417 21.18 -17.45 -13.40
N LEU A 418 20.37 -17.70 -12.36
CA LEU A 418 18.96 -18.08 -12.35
C LEU A 418 18.59 -19.54 -12.70
N TYR A 419 18.10 -20.19 -11.66
CA TYR A 419 17.17 -21.31 -11.44
C TYR A 419 16.09 -21.63 -12.52
N LYS A 420 16.12 -21.05 -13.72
CA LYS A 420 15.13 -21.23 -14.79
C LYS A 420 15.44 -22.38 -15.77
N LEU A 421 16.54 -23.12 -15.58
CA LEU A 421 17.06 -24.08 -16.56
C LEU A 421 16.70 -25.55 -16.31
N ASP A 422 16.25 -25.93 -15.10
CA ASP A 422 16.02 -27.33 -14.73
C ASP A 422 14.87 -27.99 -15.51
N ALA A 423 13.78 -27.25 -15.69
CA ALA A 423 12.60 -27.65 -16.48
C ALA A 423 12.92 -27.74 -17.98
N GLU A 424 13.65 -26.74 -18.52
CA GLU A 424 14.01 -26.66 -19.93
C GLU A 424 15.02 -27.73 -20.36
N SER A 425 15.95 -28.12 -19.48
CA SER A 425 16.98 -29.14 -19.75
C SER A 425 16.41 -30.56 -19.87
N LEU A 426 15.28 -30.84 -19.20
CA LEU A 426 14.54 -32.11 -19.33
C LEU A 426 13.33 -32.03 -20.28
N GLY A 427 12.99 -30.83 -20.76
CA GLY A 427 11.78 -30.62 -21.55
C GLY A 427 10.48 -30.82 -20.77
N LEU A 428 10.54 -30.69 -19.44
CA LEU A 428 9.42 -30.87 -18.52
C LEU A 428 8.91 -29.52 -18.04
N SER A 429 7.61 -29.37 -17.79
CA SER A 429 7.08 -28.20 -17.10
C SER A 429 7.31 -28.31 -15.59
N ALA A 430 7.14 -27.19 -14.87
CA ALA A 430 7.16 -27.18 -13.41
C ALA A 430 6.06 -28.06 -12.79
N GLN A 431 4.99 -28.34 -13.54
CA GLN A 431 3.94 -29.27 -13.10
C GLN A 431 4.38 -30.72 -13.29
N ASP A 432 5.09 -31.03 -14.38
CA ASP A 432 5.57 -32.39 -14.65
C ASP A 432 6.66 -32.82 -13.66
N LEU A 433 7.48 -31.88 -13.16
CA LEU A 433 8.45 -32.15 -12.09
C LEU A 433 7.79 -32.59 -10.76
N ARG A 434 6.49 -32.31 -10.59
CA ARG A 434 5.71 -32.76 -9.43
C ARG A 434 5.19 -34.18 -9.62
N ASP A 435 5.19 -34.73 -10.83
CA ASP A 435 4.81 -36.12 -11.09
C ASP A 435 6.06 -37.02 -11.17
N PRO A 436 6.26 -37.96 -10.23
CA PRO A 436 7.41 -38.87 -10.30
C PRO A 436 7.39 -39.74 -11.57
N GLY A 437 6.21 -40.06 -12.12
CA GLY A 437 6.09 -40.81 -13.37
C GLY A 437 6.71 -40.06 -14.55
N ALA A 438 6.34 -38.79 -14.73
CA ALA A 438 6.90 -37.92 -15.77
C ALA A 438 8.42 -37.79 -15.68
N VAL A 439 8.98 -37.60 -14.48
CA VAL A 439 10.44 -37.51 -14.27
C VAL A 439 11.15 -38.80 -14.70
N ILE A 440 10.63 -39.96 -14.30
CA ILE A 440 11.22 -41.27 -14.65
C ILE A 440 11.16 -41.50 -16.17
N VAL A 441 10.03 -41.21 -16.83
CA VAL A 441 9.88 -41.37 -18.28
C VAL A 441 10.85 -40.45 -19.03
N ALA A 442 10.90 -39.17 -18.66
CA ALA A 442 11.82 -38.21 -19.27
C ALA A 442 13.29 -38.63 -19.10
N PHE A 443 13.65 -39.18 -17.94
CA PHE A 443 15.00 -39.70 -17.69
C PHE A 443 15.32 -40.85 -18.64
N LYS A 444 14.46 -41.87 -18.76
CA LYS A 444 14.71 -43.05 -19.60
C LYS A 444 14.76 -42.67 -21.09
N GLU A 445 13.90 -41.77 -21.55
CA GLU A 445 13.99 -41.21 -22.90
C GLU A 445 15.28 -40.41 -23.11
N GLY A 446 15.67 -39.62 -22.11
CA GLY A 446 16.89 -38.83 -22.11
C GLY A 446 18.15 -39.71 -22.23
N GLU A 447 18.18 -40.86 -21.58
CA GLU A 447 19.28 -41.83 -21.66
C GLU A 447 19.51 -42.30 -23.10
N GLN A 448 18.43 -42.67 -23.80
CA GLN A 448 18.52 -43.12 -25.19
C GLN A 448 18.97 -41.98 -26.12
N LYS A 449 18.38 -40.78 -25.96
CA LYS A 449 18.74 -39.58 -26.73
C LYS A 449 20.19 -39.16 -26.51
N GLU A 450 20.68 -39.21 -25.27
CA GLU A 450 22.07 -38.93 -24.91
C GLU A 450 23.03 -39.89 -25.62
N LYS A 451 22.75 -41.20 -25.56
CA LYS A 451 23.59 -42.22 -26.21
C LYS A 451 23.66 -42.02 -27.73
N GLU A 452 22.51 -41.86 -28.38
CA GLU A 452 22.43 -41.62 -29.82
C GLU A 452 23.07 -40.29 -30.24
N GLY A 453 22.87 -39.24 -29.44
CA GLY A 453 23.49 -37.93 -29.65
C GLY A 453 25.01 -37.99 -29.53
N MET A 454 25.54 -38.70 -28.53
CA MET A 454 26.97 -38.88 -28.36
C MET A 454 27.60 -39.70 -29.49
N LEU A 455 26.93 -40.75 -29.96
CA LEU A 455 27.36 -41.53 -31.12
C LEU A 455 27.46 -40.66 -32.39
N ARG A 456 26.43 -39.85 -32.67
CA ARG A 456 26.43 -38.88 -33.78
C ARG A 456 27.56 -37.86 -33.64
N LEU A 457 27.75 -37.32 -32.44
CA LEU A 457 28.81 -36.35 -32.16
C LEU A 457 30.21 -36.97 -32.37
N ARG A 458 30.43 -38.18 -31.88
CA ARG A 458 31.70 -38.91 -32.09
C ARG A 458 31.98 -39.11 -33.57
N HIS A 459 30.97 -39.49 -34.36
CA HIS A 459 31.11 -39.66 -35.80
C HIS A 459 31.52 -38.34 -36.48
N ALA A 460 30.79 -37.24 -36.20
CA ALA A 460 31.09 -35.92 -36.74
C ALA A 460 32.50 -35.42 -36.35
N ASN A 461 32.89 -35.59 -35.08
CA ASN A 461 34.20 -35.18 -34.60
C ASN A 461 35.34 -36.05 -35.14
N SER A 462 35.11 -37.33 -35.39
CA SER A 462 36.12 -38.24 -35.95
C SER A 462 36.36 -37.99 -37.44
N GLN A 463 35.41 -37.35 -38.15
CA GLN A 463 35.60 -36.88 -39.51
C GLN A 463 36.47 -35.61 -39.60
N LYS A 464 36.64 -34.87 -38.48
CA LYS A 464 37.61 -33.77 -38.41
C LYS A 464 39.01 -34.38 -38.50
N ALA A 465 39.81 -33.95 -39.49
CA ALA A 465 41.20 -34.37 -39.57
C ALA A 465 41.92 -34.08 -38.24
N ALA A 466 42.77 -35.01 -37.78
CA ALA A 466 43.63 -34.76 -36.64
C ALA A 466 44.40 -33.44 -36.86
N PRO A 467 44.49 -32.56 -35.85
CA PRO A 467 44.98 -31.19 -36.02
C PRO A 467 46.32 -31.19 -36.75
N PRO A 468 46.39 -30.69 -38.01
CA PRO A 468 47.65 -30.55 -38.70
C PRO A 468 48.45 -29.39 -38.08
N LEU A 469 49.73 -29.33 -38.43
CA LEU A 469 50.65 -28.21 -38.16
C LEU A 469 49.98 -26.83 -38.35
N PRO A 470 50.43 -25.79 -37.63
CA PRO A 470 49.73 -24.50 -37.48
C PRO A 470 49.26 -23.91 -38.83
N GLY A 471 47.95 -23.63 -38.92
CA GLY A 471 47.32 -23.00 -40.09
C GLY A 471 45.88 -22.52 -39.80
N PRO A 472 45.29 -21.66 -40.64
CA PRO A 472 43.93 -21.16 -40.46
C PRO A 472 42.90 -22.26 -40.80
N GLY A 473 42.61 -23.10 -39.81
CA GLY A 473 41.58 -24.13 -39.86
C GLY A 473 40.29 -23.72 -39.11
N PRO A 474 39.21 -24.51 -39.23
CA PRO A 474 38.00 -24.30 -38.44
C PRO A 474 38.29 -24.38 -36.93
N PRO A 475 37.50 -23.68 -36.08
CA PRO A 475 37.71 -23.69 -34.64
C PRO A 475 37.60 -25.10 -34.09
N SER A 476 38.66 -25.54 -33.41
CA SER A 476 38.81 -26.92 -32.95
C SER A 476 38.89 -27.04 -31.44
N CYS A 477 38.74 -25.95 -30.67
CA CYS A 477 38.79 -25.92 -29.21
C CYS A 477 37.72 -24.95 -28.63
N VAL A 478 37.38 -25.08 -27.34
CA VAL A 478 36.41 -24.20 -26.63
C VAL A 478 36.76 -22.72 -26.66
N CYS A 479 38.04 -22.37 -26.79
CA CYS A 479 38.48 -20.98 -26.90
C CYS A 479 38.10 -20.33 -28.24
N GLY A 480 37.66 -21.13 -29.23
CA GLY A 480 37.29 -20.67 -30.57
C GLY A 480 38.49 -20.48 -31.51
N GLN A 481 39.70 -20.87 -31.06
CA GLN A 481 40.93 -20.79 -31.85
C GLN A 481 41.14 -22.06 -32.70
N PRO A 482 41.87 -21.96 -33.82
CA PRO A 482 42.18 -23.10 -34.69
C PRO A 482 43.11 -24.11 -34.01
N ALA A 483 43.34 -25.22 -34.73
CA ALA A 483 44.23 -26.30 -34.31
C ALA A 483 45.65 -25.79 -34.01
N SER A 484 46.25 -26.30 -32.93
CA SER A 484 47.66 -26.07 -32.60
C SER A 484 48.38 -27.39 -32.31
N PRO A 485 49.72 -27.41 -32.32
CA PRO A 485 50.47 -28.52 -31.75
C PRO A 485 50.08 -28.74 -30.28
N GLY A 486 50.16 -29.99 -29.81
CA GLY A 486 49.89 -30.33 -28.41
C GLY A 486 48.41 -30.30 -28.00
N MET A 487 47.49 -30.64 -28.91
CA MET A 487 46.07 -30.79 -28.58
C MET A 487 45.72 -32.16 -28.00
N LEU A 488 44.74 -32.17 -27.10
CA LEU A 488 44.20 -33.34 -26.44
C LEU A 488 42.88 -33.74 -27.09
N GLN A 489 42.71 -35.03 -27.38
CA GLN A 489 41.44 -35.57 -27.85
C GLN A 489 40.63 -36.12 -26.68
N CYS A 490 39.39 -35.66 -26.53
CA CYS A 490 38.45 -36.19 -25.55
C CYS A 490 38.08 -37.65 -25.87
N GLN A 491 38.15 -38.55 -24.89
CA GLN A 491 37.82 -39.97 -25.11
C GLN A 491 36.33 -40.23 -25.33
N LEU A 492 35.47 -39.35 -24.82
CA LEU A 492 34.02 -39.46 -24.96
C LEU A 492 33.55 -38.86 -26.29
N CYS A 493 33.64 -37.54 -26.48
CA CYS A 493 33.12 -36.89 -27.69
C CYS A 493 34.05 -36.91 -28.91
N ARG A 494 35.32 -37.32 -28.76
CA ARG A 494 36.35 -37.35 -29.82
C ARG A 494 36.76 -36.00 -30.41
N ASP A 495 36.33 -34.88 -29.80
CA ASP A 495 36.77 -33.53 -30.18
C ASP A 495 38.16 -33.19 -29.62
N TRP A 496 38.77 -32.16 -30.19
CA TRP A 496 40.12 -31.70 -29.82
C TRP A 496 40.07 -30.50 -28.88
N PHE A 497 41.07 -30.35 -28.01
CA PHE A 497 41.17 -29.23 -27.07
C PHE A 497 42.62 -28.81 -26.89
N HIS A 498 42.89 -27.52 -26.77
CA HIS A 498 44.21 -27.03 -26.39
C HIS A 498 44.50 -27.43 -24.95
N GLY A 499 45.70 -27.94 -24.70
CA GLY A 499 46.14 -28.30 -23.37
C GLY A 499 46.05 -27.14 -22.36
N ALA A 500 46.31 -25.89 -22.77
CA ALA A 500 46.19 -24.72 -21.91
C ALA A 500 44.73 -24.30 -21.60
N CYS A 501 43.75 -24.78 -22.37
CA CYS A 501 42.34 -24.39 -22.20
C CYS A 501 41.53 -25.35 -21.32
N VAL A 502 42.12 -26.49 -20.91
CA VAL A 502 41.42 -27.56 -20.17
C VAL A 502 42.29 -28.07 -19.03
N ALA A 503 41.66 -28.63 -18.00
CA ALA A 503 42.39 -29.25 -16.90
C ALA A 503 43.00 -30.59 -17.32
N TRP A 504 44.22 -30.85 -16.86
CA TRP A 504 45.00 -32.04 -17.19
C TRP A 504 44.63 -33.26 -16.35
N PRO A 505 44.56 -34.47 -16.95
CA PRO A 505 44.72 -35.70 -16.19
C PRO A 505 46.08 -35.64 -15.51
N ARG A 506 46.09 -35.72 -14.18
CA ARG A 506 47.36 -35.79 -13.46
C ARG A 506 47.92 -37.17 -13.75
N LEU A 507 49.04 -37.26 -14.47
CA LEU A 507 49.90 -38.45 -14.47
C LEU A 507 50.47 -38.60 -13.05
N GLY A 508 49.61 -38.95 -12.09
CA GLY A 508 49.74 -38.60 -10.70
C GLY A 508 50.61 -39.58 -9.94
N SER A 509 51.58 -39.05 -9.18
CA SER A 509 52.24 -39.58 -7.97
C SER A 509 52.70 -41.05 -7.92
N GLN A 510 52.59 -41.80 -9.00
CA GLN A 510 53.05 -43.18 -9.05
C GLN A 510 54.52 -43.19 -9.44
N LYS A 511 55.31 -43.99 -8.73
CA LYS A 511 56.67 -44.34 -9.13
C LYS A 511 56.67 -44.68 -10.63
N PRO A 512 57.70 -44.30 -11.40
CA PRO A 512 57.79 -44.66 -12.81
C PRO A 512 57.60 -46.16 -12.99
N SER A 513 56.42 -46.56 -13.48
CA SER A 513 56.05 -47.96 -13.67
C SER A 513 56.12 -48.28 -15.16
N PRO A 514 56.78 -49.40 -15.55
CA PRO A 514 56.79 -49.86 -16.93
C PRO A 514 55.39 -50.34 -17.41
N ALA A 515 54.42 -50.50 -16.50
CA ALA A 515 53.03 -50.81 -16.82
C ALA A 515 52.28 -49.55 -17.31
N TRP A 516 52.64 -49.06 -18.49
CA TRP A 516 52.13 -47.80 -19.07
C TRP A 516 50.60 -47.80 -19.31
N TRP A 517 49.97 -48.97 -19.41
CA TRP A 517 48.51 -49.10 -19.52
C TRP A 517 47.77 -48.81 -18.21
N GLU A 518 48.48 -48.64 -17.09
CA GLU A 518 47.91 -48.17 -15.83
C GLU A 518 48.04 -46.66 -15.64
N TRP A 519 48.77 -45.97 -16.51
CA TRP A 519 48.97 -44.52 -16.44
C TRP A 519 47.65 -43.80 -16.73
N ASP A 520 47.28 -42.86 -15.86
CA ASP A 520 46.06 -42.07 -16.00
C ASP A 520 46.22 -41.00 -17.09
N ALA A 521 46.02 -41.43 -18.34
CA ALA A 521 46.03 -40.58 -19.54
C ALA A 521 44.63 -40.39 -20.13
N LYS A 522 43.58 -40.73 -19.37
CA LYS A 522 42.21 -40.62 -19.84
C LYS A 522 41.74 -39.17 -19.73
N PHE A 523 41.63 -38.49 -20.87
CA PHE A 523 41.14 -37.12 -20.93
C PHE A 523 39.65 -37.06 -21.33
N LEU A 524 38.86 -36.37 -20.50
CA LEU A 524 37.49 -35.96 -20.80
C LEU A 524 37.42 -34.43 -20.78
N CYS A 525 36.80 -33.83 -21.80
CA CYS A 525 36.70 -32.38 -21.87
C CYS A 525 35.71 -31.81 -20.84
N PRO A 526 35.77 -30.50 -20.53
CA PRO A 526 34.88 -29.87 -19.54
C PRO A 526 33.37 -30.06 -19.79
N LEU A 527 32.97 -30.24 -21.06
CA LEU A 527 31.58 -30.50 -21.45
C LEU A 527 31.16 -31.96 -21.24
N CYS A 528 32.11 -32.90 -21.35
CA CYS A 528 31.89 -34.34 -21.14
C CYS A 528 32.04 -34.73 -19.67
N GLN A 529 32.82 -33.97 -18.89
CA GLN A 529 33.00 -34.19 -17.46
C GLN A 529 32.15 -33.18 -16.69
N ARG A 530 30.83 -33.39 -16.64
CA ARG A 530 29.88 -32.43 -16.05
C ARG A 530 29.96 -32.41 -14.52
N SER A 531 30.24 -33.55 -13.91
CA SER A 531 30.32 -33.72 -12.45
C SER A 531 31.71 -34.11 -11.93
N ARG A 532 31.82 -34.32 -10.62
CA ARG A 532 32.98 -34.95 -9.95
C ARG A 532 32.99 -36.48 -10.05
N ARG A 533 31.91 -37.10 -10.53
CA ARG A 533 31.71 -38.55 -10.66
C ARG A 533 32.02 -39.33 -9.37
N PRO A 534 31.18 -39.18 -8.33
CA PRO A 534 31.36 -39.92 -7.07
C PRO A 534 31.33 -41.44 -7.29
N ARG A 535 31.90 -42.20 -6.36
CA ARG A 535 31.81 -43.67 -6.36
C ARG A 535 30.37 -44.12 -6.10
N LEU A 536 29.98 -45.28 -6.62
CA LEU A 536 28.64 -45.85 -6.42
C LEU A 536 28.27 -45.96 -4.92
N GLU A 537 29.20 -46.40 -4.07
CA GLU A 537 29.00 -46.49 -2.60
C GLU A 537 28.61 -45.14 -1.97
N THR A 538 29.19 -44.04 -2.45
CA THR A 538 28.88 -42.68 -1.98
C THR A 538 27.46 -42.29 -2.35
N ILE A 539 27.02 -42.67 -3.55
CA ILE A 539 25.66 -42.41 -4.02
C ILE A 539 24.63 -43.25 -3.27
N LEU A 540 24.92 -44.53 -3.03
CA LEU A 540 24.05 -45.40 -2.24
C LEU A 540 23.81 -44.82 -0.83
N ALA A 541 24.83 -44.22 -0.21
CA ALA A 541 24.67 -43.53 1.07
C ALA A 541 23.73 -42.30 0.98
N LEU A 542 23.71 -41.59 -0.14
CA LEU A 542 22.75 -40.50 -0.38
C LEU A 542 21.32 -41.02 -0.56
N LEU A 543 21.13 -42.16 -1.24
CA LEU A 543 19.82 -42.80 -1.40
C LEU A 543 19.27 -43.31 -0.07
N VAL A 544 20.10 -43.92 0.78
CA VAL A 544 19.69 -44.34 2.13
C VAL A 544 19.29 -43.14 2.98
N ALA A 545 19.96 -42.00 2.81
CA ALA A 545 19.55 -40.75 3.48
C ALA A 545 18.23 -40.20 2.92
N LEU A 546 18.02 -40.28 1.60
CA LEU A 546 16.80 -39.85 0.91
C LEU A 546 15.57 -40.64 1.37
N GLN A 547 15.69 -41.96 1.56
CA GLN A 547 14.60 -42.83 2.03
C GLN A 547 14.04 -42.45 3.41
N LYS A 548 14.79 -41.69 4.21
CA LYS A 548 14.36 -41.23 5.54
C LYS A 548 13.61 -39.90 5.49
N LEU A 549 13.55 -39.25 4.33
CA LEU A 549 12.91 -37.95 4.16
C LEU A 549 11.43 -38.14 3.77
N PRO A 550 10.48 -37.59 4.53
CA PRO A 550 9.05 -37.66 4.21
C PRO A 550 8.65 -36.60 3.17
N VAL A 551 9.48 -36.40 2.15
CA VAL A 551 9.31 -35.38 1.11
C VAL A 551 10.03 -35.84 -0.16
N ARG A 552 9.44 -35.52 -1.32
CA ARG A 552 10.01 -35.81 -2.64
C ARG A 552 10.75 -34.60 -3.20
N LEU A 553 11.84 -34.89 -3.91
CA LEU A 553 12.66 -33.92 -4.60
C LEU A 553 12.97 -34.49 -5.98
N PRO A 554 12.78 -33.73 -7.09
CA PRO A 554 13.09 -34.19 -8.46
C PRO A 554 14.52 -34.73 -8.61
N GLU A 555 15.48 -34.16 -7.87
CA GLU A 555 16.86 -34.65 -7.85
C GLU A 555 16.98 -36.04 -7.19
N GLY A 556 16.08 -36.37 -6.28
CA GLY A 556 15.95 -37.68 -5.66
C GLY A 556 15.51 -38.76 -6.64
N GLU A 557 14.45 -38.52 -7.42
CA GLU A 557 14.04 -39.47 -8.47
C GLU A 557 15.12 -39.60 -9.56
N ALA A 558 15.76 -38.50 -9.95
CA ALA A 558 16.87 -38.54 -10.89
C ALA A 558 18.07 -39.34 -10.35
N LEU A 559 18.39 -39.21 -9.05
CA LEU A 559 19.45 -39.99 -8.41
C LEU A 559 19.14 -41.49 -8.39
N GLN A 560 17.88 -41.87 -8.14
CA GLN A 560 17.43 -43.26 -8.20
C GLN A 560 17.60 -43.81 -9.62
N CYS A 561 17.12 -43.09 -10.64
CA CYS A 561 17.26 -43.48 -12.05
C CYS A 561 18.74 -43.62 -12.46
N LEU A 562 19.60 -42.68 -12.07
CA LEU A 562 21.05 -42.74 -12.32
C LEU A 562 21.69 -43.96 -11.66
N THR A 563 21.26 -44.29 -10.44
CA THR A 563 21.80 -45.44 -9.71
C THR A 563 21.37 -46.75 -10.35
N GLU A 564 20.11 -46.90 -10.76
CA GLU A 564 19.63 -48.04 -11.54
C GLU A 564 20.42 -48.22 -12.84
N ARG A 565 20.61 -47.11 -13.57
CA ARG A 565 21.40 -47.08 -14.82
C ARG A 565 22.84 -47.53 -14.57
N ALA A 566 23.47 -47.04 -13.50
CA ALA A 566 24.83 -47.40 -13.13
C ALA A 566 24.97 -48.87 -12.74
N ILE A 567 24.01 -49.42 -11.97
CA ILE A 567 23.98 -50.84 -11.59
C ILE A 567 23.79 -51.72 -12.83
N THR A 568 22.83 -51.38 -13.69
CA THR A 568 22.57 -52.12 -14.94
C THR A 568 23.79 -52.12 -15.86
N TRP A 569 24.51 -50.99 -15.95
CA TRP A 569 25.77 -50.93 -16.68
C TRP A 569 26.86 -51.77 -16.00
N GLN A 570 26.97 -51.71 -14.67
CA GLN A 570 27.95 -52.47 -13.91
C GLN A 570 27.77 -53.98 -14.10
N ASP A 571 26.54 -54.48 -14.08
CA ASP A 571 26.25 -55.90 -14.30
C ASP A 571 26.65 -56.33 -15.71
N ARG A 572 26.31 -55.55 -16.74
CA ARG A 572 26.75 -55.80 -18.12
C ARG A 572 28.28 -55.78 -18.25
N ALA A 573 28.95 -54.83 -17.59
CA ALA A 573 30.40 -54.73 -17.58
C ALA A 573 31.06 -55.94 -16.91
N ARG A 574 30.54 -56.38 -15.76
CA ARG A 574 31.01 -57.59 -15.06
C ARG A 574 30.81 -58.85 -15.91
N GLN A 575 29.64 -59.00 -16.54
CA GLN A 575 29.37 -60.13 -17.44
C GLN A 575 30.35 -60.17 -18.60
N LEU A 576 30.64 -59.03 -19.24
CA LEU A 576 31.59 -58.98 -20.34
C LEU A 576 33.03 -59.21 -19.88
N LEU A 577 33.44 -58.65 -18.74
CA LEU A 577 34.78 -58.87 -18.17
C LEU A 577 35.00 -60.33 -17.76
N ALA A 578 33.94 -61.03 -17.35
CA ALA A 578 33.96 -62.45 -17.00
C ALA A 578 33.85 -63.39 -18.23
N SER A 579 33.57 -62.87 -19.42
CA SER A 579 33.51 -63.68 -20.65
C SER A 579 34.88 -64.29 -20.97
N PRO A 580 34.94 -65.51 -21.53
CA PRO A 580 36.22 -66.19 -21.77
C PRO A 580 37.15 -65.40 -22.70
N ASP A 581 36.58 -64.67 -23.66
CA ASP A 581 37.31 -63.83 -24.62
C ASP A 581 38.00 -62.62 -23.98
N VAL A 582 37.61 -62.25 -22.76
CA VAL A 582 38.11 -61.07 -22.02
C VAL A 582 38.84 -61.45 -20.73
N ALA A 583 38.33 -62.44 -20.00
CA ALA A 583 38.91 -62.91 -18.74
C ALA A 583 40.35 -63.42 -18.92
N GLY A 584 40.62 -64.22 -19.96
CA GLY A 584 41.97 -64.71 -20.25
C GLY A 584 42.98 -63.58 -20.51
N PRO A 585 42.69 -62.61 -21.40
CA PRO A 585 43.51 -61.41 -21.55
C PRO A 585 43.72 -60.60 -20.26
N LEU A 586 42.70 -60.45 -19.41
CA LEU A 586 42.79 -59.74 -18.13
C LEU A 586 43.74 -60.44 -17.16
N GLU A 587 43.67 -61.76 -17.03
CA GLU A 587 44.58 -62.55 -16.19
C GLU A 587 46.03 -62.44 -16.66
N ARG A 588 46.26 -62.49 -17.99
CA ARG A 588 47.60 -62.28 -18.58
C ARG A 588 48.13 -60.88 -18.27
N LEU A 589 47.28 -59.86 -18.35
CA LEU A 589 47.64 -58.49 -18.02
C LEU A 589 47.98 -58.34 -16.53
N ALA A 590 47.21 -58.97 -15.64
CA ALA A 590 47.50 -59.00 -14.20
C ALA A 590 48.82 -59.72 -13.89
N ALA A 591 49.08 -60.87 -14.51
CA ALA A 591 50.35 -61.60 -14.37
C ALA A 591 51.54 -60.78 -14.89
N LEU A 592 51.39 -60.09 -16.02
CA LEU A 592 52.40 -59.17 -16.54
C LEU A 592 52.68 -58.03 -15.56
N ARG A 593 51.64 -57.43 -14.96
CA ARG A 593 51.79 -56.42 -13.91
C ARG A 593 52.57 -56.95 -12.72
N HIS A 594 52.26 -58.15 -12.23
CA HIS A 594 52.99 -58.75 -11.10
C HIS A 594 54.47 -58.98 -11.41
N ARG A 595 54.80 -59.44 -12.62
CA ARG A 595 56.21 -59.58 -13.06
C ARG A 595 56.95 -58.25 -13.09
N LEU A 596 56.30 -57.21 -13.62
CA LEU A 596 56.89 -55.86 -13.73
C LEU A 596 57.08 -55.15 -12.39
N HIS A 597 56.31 -55.51 -11.35
CA HIS A 597 56.45 -54.96 -10.00
C HIS A 597 57.33 -55.83 -9.07
N GLY A 598 57.56 -57.11 -9.41
CA GLY A 598 58.27 -58.10 -8.57
C GLY A 598 59.79 -58.09 -8.70
N ASP A 599 60.36 -57.50 -9.76
CA ASP A 599 61.81 -57.54 -10.06
C ASP A 599 62.68 -56.61 -9.18
N GLY A 600 62.14 -56.09 -8.07
CA GLY A 600 62.88 -55.29 -7.10
C GLY A 600 63.60 -56.10 -6.00
N ALA A 601 63.27 -57.37 -5.79
CA ALA A 601 63.91 -58.19 -4.75
C ALA A 601 63.67 -59.70 -4.95
N GLY A 602 64.63 -60.39 -5.54
CA GLY A 602 64.80 -61.84 -5.34
C GLY A 602 64.34 -62.75 -6.49
N ALA A 603 65.21 -62.93 -7.49
CA ALA A 603 65.20 -64.13 -8.33
C ALA A 603 66.64 -64.45 -8.79
N LEU A 604 67.48 -64.84 -7.83
CA LEU A 604 68.68 -65.64 -8.10
C LEU A 604 68.43 -67.02 -7.49
N ARG A 605 68.60 -68.07 -8.31
CA ARG A 605 68.41 -69.51 -8.06
C ARG A 605 66.94 -69.95 -8.17
N GLU A 606 66.52 -70.83 -9.08
CA GLU A 606 67.15 -72.06 -9.57
C GLU A 606 66.71 -72.35 -11.02
N ALA A 607 67.60 -73.01 -11.77
CA ALA A 607 67.38 -73.47 -13.13
C ALA A 607 66.64 -74.82 -13.16
N SER A 608 66.08 -75.11 -14.35
CA SER A 608 66.04 -76.43 -15.01
C SER A 608 64.67 -77.12 -15.10
N ARG A 609 63.99 -77.00 -16.26
CA ARG A 609 63.74 -78.09 -17.23
C ARG A 609 62.76 -77.69 -18.36
N ASN A 610 63.17 -78.00 -19.60
CA ASN A 610 62.42 -78.31 -20.84
C ASN A 610 61.30 -77.37 -21.34
N GLU A 611 61.09 -77.05 -22.62
CA GLU A 611 61.72 -77.37 -23.92
C GLU A 611 61.09 -76.45 -25.00
N LEU A 612 61.91 -76.00 -25.98
CA LEU A 612 61.61 -75.67 -27.40
C LEU A 612 60.62 -74.51 -27.72
N CYS A 613 60.79 -73.54 -28.63
CA CYS A 613 61.79 -72.97 -29.58
C CYS A 613 60.98 -71.94 -30.45
N PRO A 614 61.52 -71.18 -31.45
CA PRO A 614 62.81 -70.50 -31.59
C PRO A 614 62.75 -69.04 -32.19
N ALA A 615 63.93 -68.38 -32.13
CA ALA A 615 64.50 -67.36 -33.04
C ALA A 615 64.04 -65.89 -33.02
N LEU A 616 64.86 -64.82 -32.98
CA LEU A 616 66.31 -64.48 -32.94
C LEU A 616 66.38 -62.91 -32.85
N PRO A 617 67.52 -62.19 -32.65
CA PRO A 617 68.84 -62.56 -32.12
C PRO A 617 69.25 -61.72 -30.87
N PRO A 618 70.33 -62.11 -30.17
CA PRO A 618 70.89 -61.36 -29.05
C PRO A 618 71.98 -60.40 -29.54
N ASN A 619 72.02 -59.17 -29.02
CA ASN A 619 73.29 -58.55 -28.67
C ASN A 619 73.11 -57.47 -27.60
N THR A 620 73.92 -57.67 -26.57
CA THR A 620 73.97 -56.99 -25.29
C THR A 620 74.64 -55.63 -25.43
N VAL A 621 74.04 -54.58 -24.89
CA VAL A 621 74.78 -53.65 -24.03
C VAL A 621 73.88 -53.28 -22.86
N SER A 622 74.14 -53.91 -21.72
CA SER A 622 73.62 -53.46 -20.43
C SER A 622 74.44 -52.24 -20.02
N SER A 623 73.83 -51.06 -20.05
CA SER A 623 74.40 -49.87 -19.42
C SER A 623 73.52 -49.46 -18.25
N HIS A 624 74.10 -49.64 -17.06
CA HIS A 624 73.63 -49.24 -15.73
C HIS A 624 73.02 -47.83 -15.70
N LEU A 625 71.93 -47.67 -14.93
CA LEU A 625 71.52 -46.38 -14.39
C LEU A 625 71.15 -46.56 -12.90
N GLN A 626 72.09 -46.18 -12.03
CA GLN A 626 71.76 -45.65 -10.71
C GLN A 626 71.39 -44.17 -10.92
N VAL A 627 70.22 -43.74 -10.45
CA VAL A 627 69.91 -42.30 -10.32
C VAL A 627 69.29 -42.04 -8.96
N SER A 628 69.95 -41.14 -8.23
CA SER A 628 69.58 -40.61 -6.91
C SER A 628 68.39 -39.66 -7.01
N VAL A 629 67.55 -39.67 -5.97
CA VAL A 629 66.21 -39.07 -5.95
C VAL A 629 66.25 -37.71 -5.26
N GLU A 630 65.87 -36.66 -5.99
CA GLU A 630 64.98 -35.54 -5.59
C GLU A 630 64.90 -34.60 -6.81
N ASN A 631 63.70 -34.40 -7.38
CA ASN A 631 63.34 -33.99 -8.78
C ASN A 631 63.21 -35.12 -9.84
N GLY A 632 63.49 -36.37 -9.47
CA GLY A 632 63.71 -37.48 -10.42
C GLY A 632 62.48 -38.14 -11.10
N ASP A 633 61.23 -37.87 -10.71
CA ASP A 633 60.09 -38.64 -11.25
C ASP A 633 59.72 -38.28 -12.70
N LEU A 634 59.77 -37.00 -13.07
CA LEU A 634 59.42 -36.55 -14.43
C LEU A 634 60.52 -36.92 -15.43
N GLU A 635 61.78 -36.77 -15.02
CA GLU A 635 62.95 -37.18 -15.80
C GLU A 635 63.02 -38.71 -15.95
N ALA A 636 62.70 -39.47 -14.90
CA ALA A 636 62.61 -40.93 -14.98
C ALA A 636 61.48 -41.39 -15.91
N LEU A 637 60.30 -40.77 -15.84
CA LEU A 637 59.19 -41.05 -16.77
C LEU A 637 59.57 -40.71 -18.21
N SER A 638 60.22 -39.56 -18.43
CA SER A 638 60.72 -39.13 -19.75
C SER A 638 61.76 -40.09 -20.32
N ALA A 639 62.67 -40.61 -19.49
CA ALA A 639 63.68 -41.62 -19.88
C ALA A 639 63.07 -43.00 -20.18
N VAL A 640 61.94 -43.34 -19.57
CA VAL A 640 61.21 -44.60 -19.82
C VAL A 640 60.34 -44.52 -21.09
N LEU A 641 59.87 -43.33 -21.50
CA LEU A 641 58.99 -43.17 -22.67
C LEU A 641 59.47 -43.85 -23.96
N PRO A 642 60.73 -43.68 -24.42
CA PRO A 642 61.20 -44.32 -25.65
C PRO A 642 61.30 -45.85 -25.54
N ARG A 643 61.28 -46.40 -24.32
CA ARG A 643 61.44 -47.83 -24.02
C ARG A 643 60.10 -48.56 -23.87
N LEU A 644 58.98 -47.83 -23.90
CA LEU A 644 57.66 -48.43 -23.82
C LEU A 644 57.36 -49.23 -25.09
N GLN A 645 57.06 -50.51 -24.92
CA GLN A 645 56.66 -51.42 -26.00
C GLN A 645 55.21 -51.86 -25.80
N GLY A 646 54.52 -52.12 -26.91
CA GLY A 646 53.14 -52.58 -26.94
C GLY A 646 52.61 -52.68 -28.37
N PRO A 647 51.39 -53.22 -28.60
CA PRO A 647 50.42 -53.65 -27.58
C PRO A 647 50.92 -54.80 -26.71
N VAL A 648 50.52 -54.84 -25.45
CA VAL A 648 50.98 -55.86 -24.47
C VAL A 648 50.03 -57.06 -24.37
N LEU A 649 48.88 -56.96 -25.02
CA LEU A 649 47.95 -58.06 -25.25
C LEU A 649 47.20 -57.84 -26.57
N GLU A 650 46.64 -58.90 -27.12
CA GLU A 650 45.72 -58.83 -28.25
C GLU A 650 44.29 -59.14 -27.77
N LEU A 651 43.33 -58.40 -28.32
CA LEU A 651 41.89 -58.63 -28.13
C LEU A 651 41.26 -58.94 -29.48
N ALA A 652 40.46 -60.01 -29.52
CA ALA A 652 39.64 -60.31 -30.69
C ALA A 652 38.67 -59.15 -30.96
N GLU A 653 38.41 -58.87 -32.24
CA GLU A 653 37.55 -57.75 -32.63
C GLU A 653 36.12 -57.88 -32.07
N GLY A 654 35.62 -59.13 -31.97
CA GLY A 654 34.33 -59.45 -31.36
C GLY A 654 34.24 -59.10 -29.86
N ALA A 655 35.36 -59.11 -29.14
CA ALA A 655 35.41 -58.70 -27.72
C ALA A 655 35.72 -57.20 -27.57
N ARG A 656 36.54 -56.65 -28.47
CA ARG A 656 36.97 -55.25 -28.43
C ARG A 656 35.83 -54.26 -28.68
N ARG A 657 34.96 -54.49 -29.68
CA ARG A 657 33.86 -53.56 -29.99
C ARG A 657 32.87 -53.39 -28.82
N PRO A 658 32.36 -54.47 -28.18
CA PRO A 658 31.51 -54.34 -27.00
C PRO A 658 32.19 -53.64 -25.81
N LEU A 659 33.50 -53.84 -25.61
CA LEU A 659 34.26 -53.13 -24.59
C LEU A 659 34.36 -51.63 -24.88
N GLU A 660 34.56 -51.22 -26.13
CA GLU A 660 34.61 -49.82 -26.54
C GLU A 660 33.24 -49.12 -26.41
N GLU A 661 32.15 -49.84 -26.70
CA GLU A 661 30.78 -49.37 -26.48
C GLU A 661 30.45 -49.22 -25.00
N LEU A 662 30.71 -50.24 -24.17
CA LEU A 662 30.52 -50.16 -22.72
C LEU A 662 31.38 -49.08 -22.09
N MET A 663 32.61 -48.86 -22.58
CA MET A 663 33.45 -47.77 -22.08
C MET A 663 32.82 -46.40 -22.37
N MET A 664 32.24 -46.20 -23.56
CA MET A 664 31.52 -44.97 -23.85
C MET A 664 30.31 -44.78 -22.94
N GLU A 665 29.48 -45.82 -22.77
CA GLU A 665 28.32 -45.76 -21.89
C GLU A 665 28.72 -45.46 -20.44
N GLY A 666 29.80 -46.09 -19.96
CA GLY A 666 30.36 -45.81 -18.63
C GLY A 666 30.90 -44.39 -18.51
N ASP A 667 31.42 -43.82 -19.59
CA ASP A 667 31.83 -42.41 -19.63
C ASP A 667 30.67 -41.43 -19.71
N LEU A 668 29.46 -41.86 -20.10
CA LEU A 668 28.24 -41.06 -20.00
C LEU A 668 27.67 -41.07 -18.58
N LEU A 669 27.99 -42.09 -17.78
CA LEU A 669 27.59 -42.11 -16.38
C LEU A 669 28.33 -41.03 -15.59
N GLU A 670 27.58 -40.28 -14.80
CA GLU A 670 28.12 -39.31 -13.83
C GLU A 670 28.53 -39.99 -12.51
N VAL A 671 28.96 -41.26 -12.59
CA VAL A 671 29.35 -42.14 -11.47
C VAL A 671 30.66 -42.86 -11.83
N THR A 672 31.56 -43.01 -10.86
CA THR A 672 32.79 -43.79 -11.03
C THR A 672 32.58 -45.23 -10.56
N LEU A 673 32.95 -46.18 -11.43
CA LEU A 673 32.86 -47.63 -11.20
C LEU A 673 34.21 -48.28 -11.50
N ASP A 674 34.63 -49.26 -10.70
CA ASP A 674 35.95 -49.91 -10.85
C ASP A 674 36.03 -50.74 -12.15
N GLU A 675 34.88 -51.23 -12.63
CA GLU A 675 34.77 -51.92 -13.92
C GLU A 675 35.15 -51.00 -15.09
N ALA A 676 34.84 -49.70 -15.01
CA ALA A 676 35.19 -48.73 -16.05
C ALA A 676 36.71 -48.55 -16.17
N GLN A 677 37.40 -48.53 -15.02
CA GLN A 677 38.86 -48.49 -14.99
C GLN A 677 39.47 -49.78 -15.54
N SER A 678 38.87 -50.93 -15.25
CA SER A 678 39.32 -52.24 -15.74
C SER A 678 39.19 -52.34 -17.27
N ILE A 679 38.04 -51.94 -17.82
CA ILE A 679 37.81 -51.87 -19.26
C ILE A 679 38.79 -50.88 -19.92
N TRP A 680 38.99 -49.70 -19.32
CA TRP A 680 39.94 -48.71 -19.85
C TRP A 680 41.37 -49.25 -19.95
N ARG A 681 41.89 -49.85 -18.86
CA ARG A 681 43.24 -50.43 -18.83
C ARG A 681 43.40 -51.55 -19.85
N LEU A 682 42.39 -52.40 -19.99
CA LEU A 682 42.38 -53.48 -20.97
C LEU A 682 42.44 -52.95 -22.41
N LEU A 683 41.60 -51.97 -22.74
CA LEU A 683 41.60 -51.31 -24.06
C LEU A 683 42.89 -50.55 -24.34
N GLN A 684 43.49 -49.95 -23.32
CA GLN A 684 44.78 -49.27 -23.41
C GLN A 684 45.91 -50.27 -23.69
N ALA A 685 45.96 -51.38 -22.96
CA ALA A 685 46.94 -52.46 -23.13
C ALA A 685 46.87 -53.15 -24.51
N ALA A 686 45.69 -53.16 -25.14
CA ALA A 686 45.45 -53.70 -26.48
C ALA A 686 45.87 -52.78 -27.63
N ARG A 687 46.43 -51.60 -27.34
CA ARG A 687 46.84 -50.60 -28.33
C ARG A 687 48.35 -50.30 -28.19
N PRO A 688 49.01 -49.71 -29.20
CA PRO A 688 50.37 -49.20 -29.02
C PRO A 688 50.37 -48.07 -27.97
N PRO A 689 51.47 -47.91 -27.20
CA PRO A 689 51.57 -46.85 -26.21
C PRO A 689 51.39 -45.47 -26.88
N PRO A 690 50.51 -44.59 -26.35
CA PRO A 690 50.26 -43.28 -26.95
C PRO A 690 51.41 -42.30 -26.61
N LEU A 691 52.59 -42.55 -27.16
CA LEU A 691 53.81 -41.77 -26.91
C LEU A 691 53.63 -40.26 -27.13
N PRO A 692 52.93 -39.77 -28.18
CA PRO A 692 52.70 -38.34 -28.35
C PRO A 692 51.88 -37.72 -27.21
N LEU A 693 50.85 -38.43 -26.73
CA LEU A 693 50.03 -38.00 -25.61
C LEU A 693 50.85 -37.98 -24.32
N PHE A 694 51.62 -39.03 -24.05
CA PHE A 694 52.44 -39.07 -22.84
C PHE A 694 53.53 -37.99 -22.83
N ARG A 695 54.18 -37.70 -23.97
CA ARG A 695 55.11 -36.57 -24.09
C ARG A 695 54.42 -35.25 -23.77
N LEU A 696 53.26 -35.01 -24.36
CA LEU A 696 52.46 -33.81 -24.10
C LEU A 696 52.05 -33.69 -22.61
N LEU A 697 51.67 -34.79 -21.96
CA LEU A 697 51.34 -34.81 -20.53
C LEU A 697 52.55 -34.48 -19.64
N LEU A 698 53.78 -34.88 -20.03
CA LEU A 698 55.01 -34.54 -19.31
C LEU A 698 55.45 -33.09 -19.58
N GLU A 699 55.35 -32.61 -20.82
CA GLU A 699 55.72 -31.24 -21.22
C GLU A 699 54.88 -30.18 -20.50
N VAL A 700 53.58 -30.40 -20.36
CA VAL A 700 52.71 -29.41 -19.69
C VAL A 700 52.80 -29.47 -18.16
N ARG A 701 53.28 -30.56 -17.58
CA ARG A 701 53.60 -30.63 -16.14
C ARG A 701 54.91 -29.89 -15.79
N GLY A 702 55.81 -29.72 -16.76
CA GLY A 702 57.10 -29.06 -16.59
C GLY A 702 57.09 -27.53 -16.72
N ASN A 703 56.00 -26.94 -17.24
CA ASN A 703 55.81 -25.49 -17.26
C ASN A 703 54.92 -25.05 -16.08
N PRO A 704 55.37 -24.12 -15.23
CA PRO A 704 54.63 -23.65 -14.06
C PRO A 704 53.32 -22.93 -14.41
#